data_AF-K9W2F0-F1
#
_entry.id   AF-K9W2F0-F1
#
_cell.length_a   1.000
_cell.length_b   1.000
_cell.length_c   1.000
_cell.angle_alpha   90.00
_cell.angle_beta   90.00
_cell.angle_gamma   90.00
#
_symmetry.space_group_name_H-M   'P 1'
#
loop_
_entity.id
_entity.type
_entity.pdbx_description
1 polymer ?
#
loop_
_entity_poly.entity_id
_entity_poly.type
_entity_poly.pdbx_seq_one_letter_code
_entity_poly.pdbx_strand_id
1 'polypeptide(L)'
;MSSRLDKPEFSREHRLGLVVYGGVALAIYMNGICQEFYNAVRGRGIYKLIKALTDADIVVDIISGTSAGGINGVLLSYALANSQGKNCIKFDKFADVWKNSGDINKLLFDPKEYSGLDISSFFNGVGYYKKEIKEALVARIKDLKENAPEDDWVSEIKELDLFITGTDTMGKINQVFDNTNRVIELKDHQAIFHLKYRDYADNPFNPDDITCEALAKLCQITSCFPVAFPSVTVKLEPLDKNDPDKKLIEWGDLTNRIVPENKPKLDNSLSLKQHNKKGKKLSDIEDDPGAGYRLHFVDGGVLDNRPFSYTIKEIYHREVDRRVSRKLFYVDPSPDRFKGNSEYENMLKPNIVRVVQDSLIAMPRYESINKDLELINEHNEKVRRYKFLLADLETLLDIEEKDQENNDFYDQQRNVYLRTRLISLENKILPLIFLKSEGLVKASQQEKNRTNKLEKAAKLLAEPFTTPQASSKRLKLLEQLEKDICHLDVDYTLRKYFFITEYVYRLLDENYLCEWLKSKKKQEIEQSSINDEILINLKLIINKLNKYRKLIETIKSNIDKLFISPEIEKYFLKLLDESNNSSEQFTEKFYRAMLWLHGQFLNTESLSKSENHEFSIKELNKDLTEKIHQIKSLSSLNKFFQLSGEEQLVELQDLAEKSLLKKLVDETKKKLLSSGSGEVEHYNYIKEKLLNYFNQFEKLDTVLYPLDYLAGIPEKQLIETFRISPEDAQLGLSSKFNDGERLEQKLAGDTLRAFGGFFKKSWRANDILWGRLDGLNRIVDALVTEEKIKNFPKLLEIEAEKEAKKKNQPIDRASYLDRLLEEALFSDFDRERSLKSEVDKQYLMDKKKELKEKLEKLFPSLYAPSSGEQPINKEYLQDFINSLVSVGHLVILDQDLIQTMEVSIEEQLDGKQQKVPTDKPDAPLPAEKSDESIAIPKFNRIDFSFDSAITALVVKQVAKKSLKSISLKEKEDFFNQHYKIGLETFYHIPESERIKLLLKGILIFQDIFLTWQRKTKAKINSNKSKPNPLDFWSRFGWTVVGWMINIAILVINFILWWRF
;
A
#
# COMPACT_ATOMS: atom_id res chain seq x y z
N MET A 1 2.94 -29.36 28.66
CA MET A 1 2.68 -28.32 27.64
C MET A 1 1.79 -27.29 28.29
N SER A 2 2.31 -26.09 28.53
CA SER A 2 1.48 -24.95 28.94
C SER A 2 0.44 -24.67 27.85
N SER A 3 -0.80 -24.32 28.20
CA SER A 3 -1.80 -23.95 27.19
C SER A 3 -1.34 -22.69 26.46
N ARG A 4 -1.61 -22.59 25.15
CA ARG A 4 -1.23 -21.41 24.37
C ARG A 4 -1.95 -20.14 24.86
N LEU A 5 -1.33 -18.99 24.68
CA LEU A 5 -1.92 -17.69 24.97
C LEU A 5 -2.92 -17.30 23.88
N ASP A 6 -4.14 -16.99 24.31
CA ASP A 6 -5.15 -16.38 23.46
C ASP A 6 -4.67 -15.00 22.99
N LYS A 7 -5.09 -14.58 21.80
CA LYS A 7 -4.81 -13.23 21.30
C LYS A 7 -5.51 -12.19 22.22
N PRO A 8 -4.79 -11.20 22.78
CA PRO A 8 -5.40 -10.12 23.53
C PRO A 8 -6.33 -9.25 22.68
N GLU A 9 -7.32 -8.63 23.33
CA GLU A 9 -8.08 -7.53 22.72
C GLU A 9 -7.29 -6.22 22.83
N PHE A 10 -6.46 -5.95 21.83
CA PHE A 10 -5.65 -4.74 21.76
C PHE A 10 -6.50 -3.46 21.66
N SER A 11 -6.09 -2.43 22.39
CA SER A 11 -6.81 -1.14 22.45
C SER A 11 -6.65 -0.29 21.20
N ARG A 12 -5.61 -0.52 20.39
CA ARG A 12 -5.25 0.31 19.23
C ARG A 12 -4.85 -0.51 18.01
N GLU A 13 -4.65 0.17 16.88
CA GLU A 13 -4.14 -0.37 15.63
C GLU A 13 -2.95 0.46 15.11
N HIS A 14 -1.87 -0.21 14.74
CA HIS A 14 -0.84 0.34 13.87
C HIS A 14 -1.24 0.06 12.42
N ARG A 15 -1.62 1.09 11.68
CA ARG A 15 -2.00 0.97 10.26
C ARG A 15 -0.87 1.47 9.37
N LEU A 16 -0.36 0.54 8.59
CA LEU A 16 0.87 0.68 7.84
C LEU A 16 0.54 0.85 6.35
N GLY A 17 0.92 2.00 5.80
CA GLY A 17 1.05 2.17 4.35
C GLY A 17 2.43 1.69 3.91
N LEU A 18 2.53 0.99 2.79
CA LEU A 18 3.80 0.47 2.27
C LEU A 18 3.99 0.85 0.80
N VAL A 19 5.03 1.63 0.50
CA VAL A 19 5.46 1.95 -0.87
C VAL A 19 6.67 1.08 -1.22
N VAL A 20 6.53 0.27 -2.26
CA VAL A 20 7.58 -0.67 -2.70
C VAL A 20 8.06 -0.28 -4.09
N TYR A 21 9.23 0.35 -4.17
CA TYR A 21 9.86 0.76 -5.42
C TYR A 21 11.37 0.50 -5.41
N GLY A 22 12.00 0.40 -6.59
CA GLY A 22 13.44 0.23 -6.74
C GLY A 22 13.83 -0.70 -7.89
N GLY A 23 15.13 -0.77 -8.19
CA GLY A 23 15.69 -1.47 -9.35
C GLY A 23 15.49 -3.00 -9.35
N VAL A 24 15.74 -3.61 -10.51
CA VAL A 24 15.31 -4.99 -10.84
C VAL A 24 15.87 -6.05 -9.86
N ALA A 25 17.15 -6.02 -9.48
CA ALA A 25 17.69 -7.02 -8.52
C ALA A 25 17.33 -6.72 -7.07
N LEU A 26 16.96 -5.47 -6.76
CA LEU A 26 16.58 -5.05 -5.42
C LEU A 26 15.16 -5.51 -5.04
N ALA A 27 14.36 -5.97 -6.01
CA ALA A 27 13.10 -6.66 -5.74
C ALA A 27 13.26 -7.95 -4.93
N ILE A 28 14.45 -8.55 -4.96
CA ILE A 28 14.77 -9.76 -4.19
C ILE A 28 14.91 -9.41 -2.70
N TYR A 29 15.56 -8.29 -2.39
CA TYR A 29 15.60 -7.72 -1.04
C TYR A 29 14.21 -7.30 -0.55
N MET A 30 13.41 -6.64 -1.39
CA MET A 30 12.03 -6.26 -1.07
C MET A 30 11.14 -7.46 -0.72
N ASN A 31 11.39 -8.63 -1.30
CA ASN A 31 10.64 -9.83 -0.98
C ASN A 31 10.81 -10.24 0.50
N GLY A 32 12.04 -10.17 1.01
CA GLY A 32 12.33 -10.38 2.43
C GLY A 32 11.63 -9.35 3.32
N ILE A 33 11.63 -8.08 2.92
CA ILE A 33 10.90 -7.03 3.65
C ILE A 33 9.40 -7.33 3.70
N CYS A 34 8.79 -7.66 2.55
CA CYS A 34 7.36 -7.97 2.47
C CYS A 34 6.98 -9.20 3.32
N GLN A 35 7.89 -10.18 3.43
CA GLN A 35 7.70 -11.33 4.32
C GLN A 35 7.60 -10.91 5.78
N GLU A 36 8.38 -9.92 6.22
CA GLU A 36 8.33 -9.41 7.59
C GLU A 36 7.08 -8.57 7.87
N PHE A 37 6.61 -7.76 6.92
CA PHE A 37 5.29 -7.12 7.03
C PHE A 37 4.17 -8.15 7.14
N TYR A 38 4.22 -9.23 6.36
CA TYR A 38 3.28 -10.32 6.45
C TYR A 38 3.33 -11.01 7.83
N ASN A 39 4.53 -11.31 8.34
CA ASN A 39 4.73 -11.89 9.68
C ASN A 39 4.24 -10.96 10.81
N ALA A 40 4.43 -9.65 10.66
CA ALA A 40 3.95 -8.64 11.59
C ALA A 40 2.41 -8.62 11.66
N VAL A 41 1.73 -8.65 10.50
CA VAL A 41 0.26 -8.76 10.45
C VAL A 41 -0.22 -10.06 11.08
N ARG A 42 0.43 -11.20 10.78
CA ARG A 42 0.09 -12.49 11.38
C ARG A 42 0.38 -12.57 12.89
N GLY A 43 1.22 -11.67 13.43
CA GLY A 43 1.60 -11.66 14.85
C GLY A 43 2.40 -12.90 15.25
N ARG A 44 3.30 -13.35 14.37
CA ARG A 44 4.13 -14.56 14.54
C ARG A 44 5.43 -14.29 15.27
N GLY A 45 5.88 -15.25 16.08
CA GLY A 45 7.17 -15.19 16.79
C GLY A 45 7.32 -13.89 17.57
N ILE A 46 8.39 -13.14 17.31
CA ILE A 46 8.70 -11.89 18.02
C ILE A 46 7.61 -10.81 17.84
N TYR A 47 6.84 -10.85 16.74
CA TYR A 47 5.74 -9.90 16.53
C TYR A 47 4.59 -10.09 17.52
N LYS A 48 4.46 -11.28 18.14
CA LYS A 48 3.54 -11.50 19.26
C LYS A 48 3.86 -10.57 20.42
N LEU A 49 5.14 -10.53 20.80
CA LEU A 49 5.65 -9.63 21.84
C LEU A 49 5.51 -8.17 21.42
N ILE A 50 5.81 -7.81 20.16
CA ILE A 50 5.68 -6.43 19.67
C ILE A 50 4.23 -5.93 19.77
N LYS A 51 3.25 -6.76 19.38
CA LYS A 51 1.82 -6.42 19.52
C LYS A 51 1.41 -6.25 20.99
N ALA A 52 1.89 -7.12 21.88
CA ALA A 52 1.66 -6.98 23.32
C ALA A 52 2.29 -5.69 23.88
N LEU A 53 3.57 -5.45 23.59
CA LEU A 53 4.32 -4.26 24.03
C LEU A 53 3.59 -2.98 23.63
N THR A 54 3.12 -2.92 22.39
CA THR A 54 2.46 -1.73 21.85
C THR A 54 0.96 -1.67 22.16
N ASP A 55 0.39 -2.73 22.77
CA ASP A 55 -1.04 -2.92 22.98
C ASP A 55 -1.84 -2.62 21.69
N ALA A 56 -1.35 -3.19 20.57
CA ALA A 56 -1.80 -2.85 19.22
C ALA A 56 -1.84 -4.04 18.27
N ASP A 57 -2.89 -4.10 17.44
CA ASP A 57 -2.84 -4.86 16.19
C ASP A 57 -1.94 -4.16 15.16
N ILE A 58 -1.25 -4.93 14.31
CA ILE A 58 -0.46 -4.41 13.19
C ILE A 58 -1.17 -4.76 11.89
N VAL A 59 -1.55 -3.76 11.10
CA VAL A 59 -2.34 -3.91 9.88
C VAL A 59 -1.62 -3.22 8.73
N VAL A 60 -1.47 -3.92 7.60
CA VAL A 60 -1.04 -3.30 6.33
C VAL A 60 -2.29 -3.17 5.47
N ASP A 61 -2.77 -1.94 5.27
CA ASP A 61 -4.03 -1.68 4.59
C ASP A 61 -3.87 -0.92 3.27
N ILE A 62 -2.70 -0.32 2.99
CA ILE A 62 -2.45 0.39 1.74
C ILE A 62 -1.06 0.03 1.22
N ILE A 63 -0.99 -0.44 -0.02
CA ILE A 63 0.26 -0.80 -0.68
C ILE A 63 0.31 -0.09 -2.04
N SER A 64 1.42 0.56 -2.36
CA SER A 64 1.70 1.00 -3.72
C SER A 64 3.02 0.45 -4.21
N GLY A 65 3.10 0.16 -5.51
CA GLY A 65 4.33 -0.36 -6.09
C GLY A 65 4.48 -0.09 -7.58
N THR A 66 5.74 -0.06 -8.01
CA THR A 66 6.17 0.23 -9.38
C THR A 66 7.33 -0.68 -9.75
N SER A 67 7.55 -0.90 -11.05
CA SER A 67 8.59 -1.78 -11.56
C SER A 67 8.59 -3.16 -10.87
N ALA A 68 9.77 -3.64 -10.49
CA ALA A 68 9.93 -4.90 -9.79
C ALA A 68 9.42 -4.86 -8.32
N GLY A 69 9.29 -3.68 -7.71
CA GLY A 69 8.63 -3.49 -6.42
C GLY A 69 7.12 -3.76 -6.48
N GLY A 70 6.47 -3.42 -7.58
CA GLY A 70 5.05 -3.70 -7.84
C GLY A 70 4.71 -5.19 -7.77
N ILE A 71 5.63 -6.07 -8.17
CA ILE A 71 5.46 -7.53 -8.05
C ILE A 71 5.31 -7.93 -6.58
N ASN A 72 6.22 -7.47 -5.71
CA ASN A 72 6.15 -7.78 -4.29
C ASN A 72 4.92 -7.17 -3.62
N GLY A 73 4.47 -5.99 -4.08
CA GLY A 73 3.19 -5.41 -3.66
C GLY A 73 1.99 -6.30 -4.00
N VAL A 74 1.94 -6.87 -5.21
CA VAL A 74 0.92 -7.85 -5.62
C VAL A 74 0.98 -9.11 -4.77
N LEU A 75 2.18 -9.68 -4.57
CA LEU A 75 2.37 -10.92 -3.80
C LEU A 75 1.97 -10.74 -2.33
N LEU A 76 2.36 -9.62 -1.71
CA LEU A 76 1.98 -9.27 -0.33
C LEU A 76 0.47 -9.08 -0.21
N SER A 77 -0.13 -8.34 -1.13
CA SER A 77 -1.59 -8.09 -1.10
C SER A 77 -2.38 -9.39 -1.27
N TYR A 78 -1.95 -10.25 -2.18
CA TYR A 78 -2.55 -11.58 -2.38
C TYR A 78 -2.43 -12.43 -1.10
N ALA A 79 -1.29 -12.42 -0.43
CA ALA A 79 -1.11 -13.18 0.81
C ALA A 79 -1.97 -12.62 1.95
N LEU A 80 -2.01 -11.30 2.14
CA LEU A 80 -2.77 -10.62 3.20
C LEU A 80 -4.28 -10.83 3.04
N ALA A 81 -4.82 -10.62 1.83
CA ALA A 81 -6.24 -10.78 1.54
C ALA A 81 -6.72 -12.22 1.74
N ASN A 82 -5.87 -13.22 1.49
CA ASN A 82 -6.21 -14.64 1.59
C ASN A 82 -5.81 -15.31 2.93
N SER A 83 -5.19 -14.57 3.87
CA SER A 83 -4.71 -15.11 5.14
C SER A 83 -5.48 -14.56 6.35
N GLN A 84 -6.81 -14.54 6.25
CA GLN A 84 -7.72 -14.11 7.33
C GLN A 84 -8.11 -15.28 8.24
N GLY A 85 -8.19 -15.04 9.55
CA GLY A 85 -8.54 -16.05 10.56
C GLY A 85 -7.61 -17.29 10.48
N LYS A 86 -8.22 -18.47 10.32
CA LYS A 86 -7.50 -19.76 10.20
C LYS A 86 -6.88 -20.00 8.83
N ASN A 87 -7.21 -19.21 7.81
CA ASN A 87 -6.61 -19.34 6.49
C ASN A 87 -5.20 -18.74 6.50
N CYS A 88 -4.27 -19.37 5.79
CA CYS A 88 -2.88 -18.92 5.72
C CYS A 88 -2.24 -19.26 4.38
N ILE A 89 -1.66 -18.25 3.74
CA ILE A 89 -0.74 -18.40 2.60
C ILE A 89 0.69 -18.53 3.13
N LYS A 90 1.48 -19.46 2.58
CA LYS A 90 2.90 -19.60 2.94
C LYS A 90 3.73 -18.61 2.12
N PHE A 91 3.91 -17.40 2.66
CA PHE A 91 4.58 -16.29 1.96
C PHE A 91 6.06 -16.60 1.62
N ASP A 92 6.77 -17.33 2.48
CA ASP A 92 8.16 -17.76 2.27
C ASP A 92 8.36 -18.49 0.94
N LYS A 93 7.33 -19.17 0.43
CA LYS A 93 7.36 -19.87 -0.85
C LYS A 93 7.32 -18.94 -2.06
N PHE A 94 6.97 -17.67 -1.90
CA PHE A 94 7.14 -16.69 -2.98
C PHE A 94 8.60 -16.31 -3.21
N ALA A 95 9.46 -16.45 -2.19
CA ALA A 95 10.90 -16.27 -2.33
C ALA A 95 11.52 -17.28 -3.31
N ASP A 96 10.89 -18.45 -3.50
CA ASP A 96 11.35 -19.47 -4.45
C ASP A 96 11.24 -19.02 -5.91
N VAL A 97 10.31 -18.12 -6.23
CA VAL A 97 10.20 -17.50 -7.56
C VAL A 97 11.45 -16.70 -7.85
N TRP A 98 11.87 -15.85 -6.90
CA TRP A 98 13.11 -15.09 -7.03
C TRP A 98 14.33 -15.99 -7.05
N LYS A 99 14.46 -16.93 -6.11
CA LYS A 99 15.60 -17.85 -6.01
C LYS A 99 15.78 -18.69 -7.28
N ASN A 100 14.73 -19.34 -7.77
CA ASN A 100 14.83 -20.36 -8.82
C ASN A 100 14.54 -19.82 -10.23
N SER A 101 13.60 -18.88 -10.34
CA SER A 101 13.12 -18.39 -11.63
C SER A 101 13.78 -17.08 -12.03
N GLY A 102 14.31 -16.31 -11.07
CA GLY A 102 15.11 -15.09 -11.29
C GLY A 102 16.56 -15.31 -11.74
N ASP A 103 16.85 -16.39 -12.47
CA ASP A 103 18.17 -16.63 -13.07
C ASP A 103 18.21 -15.97 -14.46
N ILE A 104 19.20 -15.10 -14.68
CA ILE A 104 19.37 -14.39 -15.96
C ILE A 104 19.45 -15.35 -17.16
N ASN A 105 20.06 -16.53 -17.02
CA ASN A 105 20.15 -17.50 -18.09
C ASN A 105 18.78 -18.06 -18.50
N LYS A 106 17.86 -18.18 -17.54
CA LYS A 106 16.49 -18.65 -17.78
C LYS A 106 15.59 -17.53 -18.29
N LEU A 107 15.83 -16.30 -17.83
CA LEU A 107 15.11 -15.11 -18.30
C LEU A 107 15.44 -14.80 -19.76
N LEU A 108 16.69 -14.97 -20.21
CA LEU A 108 17.08 -14.75 -21.61
C LEU A 108 16.43 -15.77 -22.56
N PHE A 109 15.97 -15.31 -23.72
CA PHE A 109 15.45 -16.17 -24.79
C PHE A 109 16.44 -17.28 -25.21
N ASP A 110 15.98 -18.51 -25.43
CA ASP A 110 16.82 -19.59 -25.99
C ASP A 110 16.88 -19.49 -27.53
N PRO A 111 18.05 -19.26 -28.15
CA PRO A 111 18.17 -19.19 -29.60
C PRO A 111 17.71 -20.46 -30.36
N LYS A 112 17.68 -21.64 -29.70
CA LYS A 112 17.35 -22.93 -30.35
C LYS A 112 15.86 -23.19 -30.51
N GLU A 113 15.01 -22.59 -29.69
CA GLU A 113 13.57 -22.85 -29.68
C GLU A 113 12.79 -21.99 -30.72
N TYR A 114 13.43 -20.99 -31.35
CA TYR A 114 12.71 -19.82 -31.89
C TYR A 114 13.07 -19.41 -33.33
N SER A 115 13.24 -20.34 -34.27
CA SER A 115 13.36 -20.00 -35.70
C SER A 115 12.04 -19.40 -36.25
N GLY A 116 11.91 -18.07 -36.26
CA GLY A 116 10.82 -17.35 -36.95
C GLY A 116 9.88 -16.48 -36.09
N LEU A 117 10.22 -16.19 -34.83
CA LEU A 117 9.44 -15.26 -33.98
C LEU A 117 10.02 -13.83 -33.99
N ASP A 118 9.16 -12.86 -33.71
CA ASP A 118 9.45 -11.43 -33.69
C ASP A 118 10.14 -11.05 -32.37
N ILE A 119 11.47 -11.02 -32.36
CA ILE A 119 12.23 -10.73 -31.14
C ILE A 119 12.37 -9.21 -31.01
N SER A 120 11.63 -8.63 -30.08
CA SER A 120 11.66 -7.19 -29.75
C SER A 120 12.35 -6.88 -28.42
N SER A 121 12.75 -7.90 -27.65
CA SER A 121 13.30 -7.77 -26.29
C SER A 121 14.30 -8.88 -25.93
N PHE A 122 15.09 -8.67 -24.88
CA PHE A 122 16.12 -9.64 -24.42
C PHE A 122 15.60 -10.79 -23.55
N PHE A 123 14.60 -10.53 -22.71
CA PHE A 123 14.06 -11.48 -21.74
C PHE A 123 12.68 -11.99 -22.14
N ASN A 124 12.44 -13.27 -21.85
CA ASN A 124 11.19 -13.97 -22.10
C ASN A 124 10.12 -13.63 -21.05
N GLY A 125 9.55 -12.42 -21.15
CA GLY A 125 8.51 -11.92 -20.25
C GLY A 125 7.20 -12.71 -20.31
N VAL A 126 6.76 -13.09 -21.51
CA VAL A 126 5.45 -13.73 -21.74
C VAL A 126 5.50 -15.24 -21.54
N GLY A 127 6.48 -15.92 -22.15
CA GLY A 127 6.55 -17.38 -22.21
C GLY A 127 7.13 -18.03 -20.95
N TYR A 128 7.88 -17.29 -20.14
CA TYR A 128 8.53 -17.79 -18.94
C TYR A 128 8.12 -16.99 -17.69
N TYR A 129 8.44 -15.71 -17.63
CA TYR A 129 8.27 -14.92 -16.40
C TYR A 129 6.81 -14.82 -15.90
N LYS A 130 5.85 -14.44 -16.78
CA LYS A 130 4.41 -14.43 -16.44
C LYS A 130 3.93 -15.80 -15.95
N LYS A 131 4.38 -16.87 -16.61
CA LYS A 131 3.99 -18.25 -16.30
C LYS A 131 4.46 -18.64 -14.89
N GLU A 132 5.73 -18.38 -14.56
CA GLU A 132 6.29 -18.69 -13.24
C GLU A 132 5.55 -17.97 -12.10
N ILE A 133 5.17 -16.69 -12.31
CA ILE A 133 4.36 -15.94 -11.33
C ILE A 133 2.95 -16.53 -11.19
N LYS A 134 2.28 -16.85 -12.31
CA LYS A 134 0.96 -17.48 -12.29
C LYS A 134 1.02 -18.80 -11.51
N GLU A 135 1.99 -19.65 -11.83
CA GLU A 135 2.19 -20.94 -11.16
C GLU A 135 2.48 -20.78 -9.67
N ALA A 136 3.25 -19.76 -9.28
CA ALA A 136 3.50 -19.46 -7.88
C ALA A 136 2.23 -19.05 -7.13
N LEU A 137 1.41 -18.16 -7.71
CA LEU A 137 0.12 -17.74 -7.13
C LEU A 137 -0.85 -18.93 -6.99
N VAL A 138 -1.00 -19.72 -8.06
CA VAL A 138 -1.86 -20.91 -8.10
C VAL A 138 -1.37 -21.99 -7.13
N ALA A 139 -0.06 -22.16 -6.96
CA ALA A 139 0.50 -23.13 -6.02
C ALA A 139 0.09 -22.83 -4.57
N ARG A 140 -0.11 -21.55 -4.20
CA ARG A 140 -0.54 -21.15 -2.86
C ARG A 140 -1.99 -21.49 -2.54
N ILE A 141 -2.83 -21.79 -3.54
CA ILE A 141 -4.21 -22.26 -3.32
C ILE A 141 -4.21 -23.53 -2.44
N LYS A 142 -3.17 -24.35 -2.55
CA LYS A 142 -3.01 -25.56 -1.73
C LYS A 142 -2.77 -25.24 -0.26
N ASP A 143 -2.11 -24.12 0.04
CA ASP A 143 -1.80 -23.71 1.41
C ASP A 143 -3.07 -23.44 2.21
N LEU A 144 -4.14 -22.96 1.55
CA LEU A 144 -5.44 -22.69 2.15
C LEU A 144 -6.17 -23.96 2.65
N LYS A 145 -5.70 -25.15 2.27
CA LYS A 145 -6.22 -26.42 2.80
C LYS A 145 -5.61 -26.79 4.14
N GLU A 146 -4.49 -26.18 4.49
CA GLU A 146 -3.82 -26.35 5.78
C GLU A 146 -4.30 -25.25 6.73
N ASN A 147 -4.57 -25.62 8.00
CA ASN A 147 -4.88 -24.63 9.01
C ASN A 147 -3.62 -23.79 9.30
N ALA A 148 -3.82 -22.49 9.53
CA ALA A 148 -2.79 -21.63 10.08
C ALA A 148 -2.20 -22.21 11.38
N PRO A 149 -0.94 -21.87 11.71
CA PRO A 149 -0.37 -22.13 13.03
C PRO A 149 -1.30 -21.58 14.12
N GLU A 150 -1.60 -22.38 15.15
CA GLU A 150 -2.50 -21.98 16.24
C GLU A 150 -1.90 -20.88 17.14
N ASP A 151 -0.61 -20.54 16.98
CA ASP A 151 0.14 -19.56 17.75
C ASP A 151 0.12 -18.14 17.16
N ASP A 152 -0.51 -17.96 15.99
CA ASP A 152 -0.62 -16.66 15.35
C ASP A 152 -1.60 -15.71 16.08
N TRP A 153 -1.16 -14.50 16.38
CA TRP A 153 -2.04 -13.41 16.81
C TRP A 153 -2.43 -12.53 15.61
N VAL A 154 -3.24 -13.09 14.71
CA VAL A 154 -3.59 -12.48 13.41
C VAL A 154 -4.33 -11.15 13.59
N SER A 155 -3.86 -10.09 12.93
CA SER A 155 -4.67 -8.87 12.75
C SER A 155 -5.65 -9.08 11.61
N GLU A 156 -6.94 -8.83 11.85
CA GLU A 156 -7.95 -8.89 10.80
C GLU A 156 -7.83 -7.69 9.86
N ILE A 157 -7.95 -7.92 8.56
CA ILE A 157 -7.93 -6.89 7.53
C ILE A 157 -9.34 -6.76 6.98
N LYS A 158 -10.00 -5.64 7.28
CA LYS A 158 -11.33 -5.32 6.74
C LYS A 158 -11.27 -4.71 5.34
N GLU A 159 -10.17 -4.03 5.04
CA GLU A 159 -9.96 -3.31 3.80
C GLU A 159 -8.47 -3.29 3.42
N LEU A 160 -8.16 -3.48 2.14
CA LEU A 160 -6.81 -3.40 1.59
C LEU A 160 -6.85 -2.78 0.19
N ASP A 161 -5.98 -1.80 -0.07
CA ASP A 161 -5.86 -1.15 -1.37
C ASP A 161 -4.45 -1.35 -1.93
N LEU A 162 -4.40 -1.86 -3.16
CA LEU A 162 -3.16 -2.03 -3.90
C LEU A 162 -3.18 -1.12 -5.13
N PHE A 163 -2.15 -0.28 -5.26
CA PHE A 163 -1.89 0.56 -6.43
C PHE A 163 -0.65 0.06 -7.17
N ILE A 164 -0.83 -0.33 -8.43
CA ILE A 164 0.28 -0.71 -9.31
C ILE A 164 0.35 0.25 -10.48
N THR A 165 1.53 0.84 -10.69
CA THR A 165 1.74 1.77 -11.81
C THR A 165 2.06 1.02 -13.11
N GLY A 166 1.64 1.61 -14.22
CA GLY A 166 1.99 1.18 -15.57
C GLY A 166 2.02 2.39 -16.49
N THR A 167 2.73 2.27 -17.61
CA THR A 167 2.81 3.34 -18.60
C THR A 167 2.11 2.89 -19.88
N ASP A 168 0.97 3.52 -20.21
CA ASP A 168 0.29 3.30 -21.49
C ASP A 168 1.06 4.01 -22.61
N THR A 169 1.67 3.25 -23.51
CA THR A 169 2.46 3.79 -24.63
C THR A 169 1.64 4.67 -25.58
N MET A 170 0.33 4.41 -25.69
CA MET A 170 -0.56 5.22 -26.53
C MET A 170 -1.07 6.44 -25.80
N GLY A 171 -1.14 6.40 -24.47
CA GLY A 171 -1.63 7.47 -23.60
C GLY A 171 -3.14 7.72 -23.72
N LYS A 172 -3.74 8.13 -22.61
CA LYS A 172 -5.10 8.66 -22.53
C LYS A 172 -5.10 10.11 -23.00
N ILE A 173 -5.90 10.39 -24.03
CA ILE A 173 -6.13 11.77 -24.48
C ILE A 173 -7.28 12.32 -23.64
N ASN A 174 -6.99 13.41 -22.93
CA ASN A 174 -7.96 14.21 -22.19
C ASN A 174 -8.07 15.58 -22.86
N GLN A 175 -9.25 16.19 -22.87
CA GLN A 175 -9.42 17.57 -23.29
C GLN A 175 -9.79 18.45 -22.10
N VAL A 176 -8.97 19.47 -21.87
CA VAL A 176 -9.28 20.54 -20.92
C VAL A 176 -9.51 21.84 -21.69
N PHE A 177 -10.32 22.71 -21.13
CA PHE A 177 -10.64 24.00 -21.72
C PHE A 177 -9.89 25.09 -20.96
N ASP A 178 -9.22 25.97 -21.69
CA ASP A 178 -8.72 27.20 -21.08
C ASP A 178 -9.85 28.20 -20.81
N ASN A 179 -9.53 29.27 -20.09
CA ASN A 179 -10.47 30.36 -19.80
C ASN A 179 -11.00 31.08 -21.06
N THR A 180 -10.49 30.77 -22.25
CA THR A 180 -10.95 31.28 -23.55
C THR A 180 -11.75 30.24 -24.35
N ASN A 181 -12.12 29.11 -23.73
CA ASN A 181 -12.83 27.98 -24.34
C ASN A 181 -12.10 27.31 -25.50
N ARG A 182 -10.76 27.44 -25.54
CA ARG A 182 -9.91 26.69 -26.46
C ARG A 182 -9.65 25.32 -25.88
N VAL A 183 -9.72 24.32 -26.74
CA VAL A 183 -9.40 22.94 -26.40
C VAL A 183 -7.88 22.84 -26.24
N ILE A 184 -7.44 22.37 -25.07
CA ILE A 184 -6.09 21.90 -24.84
C ILE A 184 -6.17 20.38 -24.78
N GLU A 185 -5.58 19.72 -25.78
CA GLU A 185 -5.43 18.27 -25.77
C GLU A 185 -4.22 17.91 -24.92
N LEU A 186 -4.48 17.22 -23.82
CA LEU A 186 -3.45 16.70 -22.93
C LEU A 186 -3.36 15.19 -23.12
N LYS A 187 -2.14 14.71 -23.30
CA LYS A 187 -1.88 13.29 -23.44
C LYS A 187 -1.21 12.78 -22.17
N ASP A 188 -1.96 12.00 -21.41
CA ASP A 188 -1.48 11.39 -20.18
C ASP A 188 -1.14 9.92 -20.42
N HIS A 189 0.12 9.56 -20.18
CA HIS A 189 0.60 8.20 -20.38
C HIS A 189 0.58 7.37 -19.09
N GLN A 190 0.26 7.98 -17.95
CA GLN A 190 0.20 7.31 -16.66
C GLN A 190 -1.04 6.41 -16.60
N ALA A 191 -0.85 5.17 -16.15
CA ALA A 191 -1.93 4.24 -15.85
C ALA A 191 -1.72 3.67 -14.45
N ILE A 192 -2.80 3.53 -13.70
CA ILE A 192 -2.79 3.03 -12.32
C ILE A 192 -3.83 1.93 -12.23
N PHE A 193 -3.38 0.76 -11.80
CA PHE A 193 -4.26 -0.36 -11.50
C PHE A 193 -4.55 -0.36 -10.00
N HIS A 194 -5.81 -0.10 -9.64
CA HIS A 194 -6.29 -0.01 -8.26
C HIS A 194 -7.13 -1.24 -7.92
N LEU A 195 -6.59 -2.12 -7.08
CA LEU A 195 -7.30 -3.28 -6.57
C LEU A 195 -7.82 -2.97 -5.16
N LYS A 196 -9.14 -3.05 -4.98
CA LYS A 196 -9.84 -2.72 -3.72
C LYS A 196 -10.41 -3.97 -3.07
N TYR A 197 -9.75 -4.46 -2.02
CA TYR A 197 -10.30 -5.52 -1.18
C TYR A 197 -11.14 -4.91 -0.05
N ARG A 198 -12.36 -5.39 0.12
CA ARG A 198 -13.26 -5.10 1.25
C ARG A 198 -13.85 -6.42 1.72
N ASP A 199 -13.87 -6.66 3.03
CA ASP A 199 -14.36 -7.91 3.65
C ASP A 199 -15.81 -8.26 3.29
N TYR A 200 -16.63 -7.26 2.95
CA TYR A 200 -18.03 -7.41 2.55
C TYR A 200 -18.28 -7.46 1.03
N ALA A 201 -17.25 -7.26 0.19
CA ALA A 201 -17.37 -7.16 -1.26
C ALA A 201 -16.63 -8.29 -1.99
N ASP A 202 -16.62 -8.25 -3.33
CA ASP A 202 -15.87 -9.20 -4.15
C ASP A 202 -14.35 -9.03 -3.91
N ASN A 203 -13.65 -10.14 -3.73
CA ASN A 203 -12.21 -10.16 -3.46
C ASN A 203 -11.41 -10.04 -4.79
N PRO A 204 -10.70 -8.94 -5.06
CA PRO A 204 -9.89 -8.81 -6.28
C PRO A 204 -8.64 -9.72 -6.27
N PHE A 205 -8.31 -10.31 -5.12
CA PHE A 205 -7.22 -11.27 -4.92
C PHE A 205 -7.73 -12.72 -4.77
N ASN A 206 -8.94 -13.00 -5.23
CA ASN A 206 -9.53 -14.33 -5.14
C ASN A 206 -8.57 -15.41 -5.69
N PRO A 207 -8.33 -16.52 -4.98
CA PRO A 207 -7.33 -17.53 -5.33
C PRO A 207 -7.89 -18.49 -6.39
N ASP A 208 -8.29 -17.95 -7.55
CA ASP A 208 -8.77 -18.68 -8.72
C ASP A 208 -7.87 -18.45 -9.95
N ASP A 209 -7.91 -19.35 -10.92
CA ASP A 209 -6.96 -19.35 -12.05
C ASP A 209 -7.02 -18.06 -12.90
N ILE A 210 -8.21 -17.49 -13.09
CA ILE A 210 -8.41 -16.29 -13.91
C ILE A 210 -7.84 -15.07 -13.18
N THR A 211 -8.14 -14.94 -11.88
CA THR A 211 -7.58 -13.88 -11.05
C THR A 211 -6.06 -14.00 -10.94
N CYS A 212 -5.52 -15.20 -10.70
CA CYS A 212 -4.07 -15.43 -10.69
C CYS A 212 -3.42 -15.08 -12.04
N GLU A 213 -4.09 -15.35 -13.16
CA GLU A 213 -3.59 -14.96 -14.47
C GLU A 213 -3.62 -13.44 -14.70
N ALA A 214 -4.68 -12.75 -14.26
CA ALA A 214 -4.76 -11.30 -14.32
C ALA A 214 -3.69 -10.64 -13.44
N LEU A 215 -3.47 -11.14 -12.22
CA LEU A 215 -2.40 -10.67 -11.32
C LEU A 215 -1.01 -10.93 -11.91
N ALA A 216 -0.76 -12.10 -12.50
CA ALA A 216 0.51 -12.38 -13.17
C ALA A 216 0.75 -11.46 -14.37
N LYS A 217 -0.30 -11.14 -15.13
CA LYS A 217 -0.23 -10.16 -16.22
C LYS A 217 0.01 -8.74 -15.70
N LEU A 218 -0.57 -8.37 -14.56
CA LEU A 218 -0.30 -7.09 -13.89
C LEU A 218 1.16 -7.00 -13.41
N CYS A 219 1.71 -8.06 -12.81
CA CYS A 219 3.14 -8.15 -12.47
C CYS A 219 4.04 -7.93 -13.70
N GLN A 220 3.63 -8.46 -14.86
CA GLN A 220 4.33 -8.21 -16.11
C GLN A 220 4.22 -6.75 -16.57
N ILE A 221 3.05 -6.12 -16.46
CA ILE A 221 2.86 -4.70 -16.81
C ILE A 221 3.78 -3.81 -15.98
N THR A 222 3.80 -3.99 -14.65
CA THR A 222 4.64 -3.15 -13.80
C THR A 222 6.12 -3.38 -14.08
N SER A 223 6.57 -4.59 -14.40
CA SER A 223 8.01 -4.91 -14.54
C SER A 223 8.55 -4.89 -15.98
N CYS A 224 7.75 -4.53 -16.98
CA CYS A 224 8.17 -4.57 -18.38
C CYS A 224 9.01 -3.36 -18.80
N PHE A 225 10.29 -3.37 -18.45
CA PHE A 225 11.24 -2.34 -18.86
C PHE A 225 11.55 -2.42 -20.37
N PRO A 226 11.50 -1.31 -21.13
CA PRO A 226 11.78 -1.28 -22.56
C PRO A 226 13.12 -1.94 -22.92
N VAL A 227 13.20 -2.63 -24.06
CA VAL A 227 14.38 -3.40 -24.52
C VAL A 227 14.63 -4.70 -23.75
N ALA A 228 14.45 -4.74 -22.42
CA ALA A 228 14.65 -5.99 -21.67
C ALA A 228 13.42 -6.89 -21.69
N PHE A 229 12.21 -6.37 -21.49
CA PHE A 229 10.96 -7.14 -21.56
C PHE A 229 10.03 -6.58 -22.65
N PRO A 230 9.19 -7.41 -23.27
CA PRO A 230 8.23 -6.95 -24.27
C PRO A 230 7.09 -6.15 -23.63
N SER A 231 6.52 -5.21 -24.38
CA SER A 231 5.32 -4.47 -23.94
C SER A 231 4.12 -5.40 -23.75
N VAL A 232 3.31 -5.14 -22.73
CA VAL A 232 2.15 -5.98 -22.43
C VAL A 232 0.90 -5.42 -23.09
N THR A 233 0.18 -6.27 -23.82
CA THR A 233 -1.05 -5.89 -24.52
C THR A 233 -2.29 -6.24 -23.70
N VAL A 234 -3.21 -5.29 -23.51
CA VAL A 234 -4.53 -5.50 -22.90
C VAL A 234 -5.62 -5.19 -23.94
N LYS A 235 -6.54 -6.13 -24.16
CA LYS A 235 -7.70 -5.93 -25.05
C LYS A 235 -8.78 -5.16 -24.27
N LEU A 236 -9.34 -4.09 -24.84
CA LEU A 236 -10.41 -3.33 -24.19
C LEU A 236 -11.80 -3.96 -24.34
N GLU A 237 -11.99 -4.83 -25.35
CA GLU A 237 -13.25 -5.52 -25.60
C GLU A 237 -13.03 -7.04 -25.74
N PRO A 238 -12.59 -7.74 -24.68
CA PRO A 238 -12.40 -9.17 -24.73
C PRO A 238 -13.74 -9.90 -24.89
N LEU A 239 -13.83 -10.77 -25.91
CA LEU A 239 -15.04 -11.53 -26.25
C LEU A 239 -15.35 -12.63 -25.23
N ASP A 240 -14.32 -13.28 -24.68
CA ASP A 240 -14.48 -14.34 -23.69
C ASP A 240 -14.86 -13.74 -22.33
N LYS A 241 -15.82 -14.37 -21.64
CA LYS A 241 -16.20 -14.00 -20.27
C LYS A 241 -15.09 -14.24 -19.26
N ASN A 242 -14.21 -15.21 -19.52
CA ASN A 242 -13.12 -15.60 -18.64
C ASN A 242 -11.76 -14.99 -19.02
N ASP A 243 -11.72 -14.01 -19.92
CA ASP A 243 -10.46 -13.34 -20.30
C ASP A 243 -9.93 -12.49 -19.11
N PRO A 244 -8.67 -12.69 -18.67
CA PRO A 244 -8.08 -11.94 -17.57
C PRO A 244 -8.03 -10.42 -17.82
N ASP A 245 -8.09 -9.98 -19.08
CA ASP A 245 -8.09 -8.55 -19.42
C ASP A 245 -9.30 -7.81 -18.86
N LYS A 246 -10.43 -8.49 -18.61
CA LYS A 246 -11.61 -7.85 -17.98
C LYS A 246 -11.29 -7.29 -16.60
N LYS A 247 -10.53 -8.04 -15.80
CA LYS A 247 -10.08 -7.60 -14.47
C LYS A 247 -9.11 -6.43 -14.58
N LEU A 248 -8.17 -6.47 -15.53
CA LEU A 248 -7.23 -5.36 -15.75
C LEU A 248 -7.93 -4.07 -16.22
N ILE A 249 -8.97 -4.18 -17.05
CA ILE A 249 -9.79 -3.03 -17.46
C ILE A 249 -10.48 -2.41 -16.27
N GLU A 250 -11.09 -3.24 -15.42
CA GLU A 250 -11.79 -2.79 -14.21
C GLU A 250 -10.84 -2.13 -13.22
N TRP A 251 -9.72 -2.79 -12.90
CA TRP A 251 -8.72 -2.27 -11.96
C TRP A 251 -8.04 -1.00 -12.48
N GLY A 252 -7.85 -0.88 -13.81
CA GLY A 252 -7.15 0.26 -14.42
C GLY A 252 -8.05 1.41 -14.90
N ASP A 253 -9.38 1.31 -14.78
CA ASP A 253 -10.37 2.20 -15.43
C ASP A 253 -10.02 2.48 -16.92
N LEU A 254 -9.69 1.42 -17.66
CA LEU A 254 -9.08 1.56 -19.00
C LEU A 254 -10.09 1.98 -20.07
N THR A 255 -11.39 1.93 -19.80
CA THR A 255 -12.47 2.27 -20.74
C THR A 255 -12.80 3.75 -20.79
N ASN A 256 -12.51 4.49 -19.72
CA ASN A 256 -12.80 5.92 -19.63
C ASN A 256 -11.80 6.74 -20.46
N ARG A 257 -11.91 6.69 -21.80
CA ARG A 257 -10.98 7.35 -22.73
C ARG A 257 -11.56 7.51 -24.13
N ILE A 258 -10.97 8.43 -24.89
CA ILE A 258 -11.26 8.62 -26.30
C ILE A 258 -10.61 7.50 -27.13
N VAL A 259 -11.41 6.78 -27.92
CA VAL A 259 -10.94 5.74 -28.85
C VAL A 259 -11.24 6.11 -30.31
N PRO A 260 -10.48 5.59 -31.30
CA PRO A 260 -10.77 5.83 -32.72
C PRO A 260 -12.16 5.38 -33.13
N GLU A 261 -12.85 6.17 -33.97
CA GLU A 261 -14.22 5.86 -34.46
C GLU A 261 -14.30 4.52 -35.19
N ASN A 262 -13.26 4.20 -35.98
CA ASN A 262 -13.18 2.93 -36.68
C ASN A 262 -12.34 1.95 -35.86
N LYS A 263 -12.96 0.83 -35.46
CA LYS A 263 -12.23 -0.28 -34.81
C LYS A 263 -11.11 -0.78 -35.73
N PRO A 264 -9.90 -1.02 -35.19
CA PRO A 264 -8.85 -1.72 -35.91
C PRO A 264 -9.40 -3.06 -36.44
N LYS A 265 -9.25 -3.27 -37.76
CA LYS A 265 -9.61 -4.52 -38.41
C LYS A 265 -8.39 -5.43 -38.40
N LEU A 266 -8.64 -6.74 -38.29
CA LEU A 266 -7.61 -7.75 -38.43
C LEU A 266 -6.92 -7.59 -39.80
N ASP A 267 -5.61 -7.38 -39.81
CA ASP A 267 -4.86 -7.23 -41.06
C ASP A 267 -4.49 -8.61 -41.61
N ASN A 268 -5.38 -9.15 -42.45
CA ASN A 268 -5.18 -10.44 -43.12
C ASN A 268 -3.97 -10.46 -44.10
N SER A 269 -3.31 -9.33 -44.34
CA SER A 269 -2.11 -9.27 -45.20
C SER A 269 -0.82 -9.66 -44.47
N LEU A 270 -0.76 -9.53 -43.13
CA LEU A 270 0.37 -9.94 -42.29
C LEU A 270 0.34 -11.44 -41.91
N SER A 271 -0.85 -12.05 -41.94
CA SER A 271 -1.05 -13.48 -41.66
C SER A 271 -0.76 -14.40 -42.86
N LEU A 272 -0.33 -13.85 -43.99
CA LEU A 272 0.00 -14.61 -45.20
C LEU A 272 1.49 -15.00 -45.24
N LYS A 273 1.72 -16.31 -45.05
CA LYS A 273 2.92 -17.11 -45.38
C LYS A 273 4.10 -17.05 -44.41
N GLN A 274 4.01 -17.82 -43.32
CA GLN A 274 5.18 -18.54 -42.79
C GLN A 274 4.74 -19.81 -42.03
N HIS A 275 4.48 -20.88 -42.76
CA HIS A 275 4.50 -22.23 -42.19
C HIS A 275 5.96 -22.61 -41.94
N ASN A 276 6.34 -22.86 -40.68
CA ASN A 276 7.55 -23.64 -40.40
C ASN A 276 7.35 -25.08 -40.90
N LYS A 277 8.43 -25.74 -41.35
CA LYS A 277 8.48 -27.13 -41.87
C LYS A 277 7.90 -28.22 -40.94
N LYS A 278 7.33 -27.85 -39.78
CA LYS A 278 6.73 -28.74 -38.77
C LYS A 278 5.24 -28.48 -38.47
N GLY A 279 4.53 -27.66 -39.25
CA GLY A 279 3.05 -27.61 -39.20
C GLY A 279 2.41 -26.98 -37.95
N LYS A 280 3.16 -26.29 -37.08
CA LYS A 280 2.56 -25.45 -36.02
C LYS A 280 1.99 -24.16 -36.64
N LYS A 281 0.73 -23.84 -36.32
CA LYS A 281 0.14 -22.51 -36.60
C LYS A 281 0.97 -21.45 -35.87
N LEU A 282 1.45 -20.46 -36.60
CA LEU A 282 2.06 -19.25 -36.05
C LEU A 282 0.89 -18.32 -35.68
N SER A 283 0.22 -18.56 -34.56
CA SER A 283 -0.98 -17.80 -34.16
C SER A 283 -0.69 -16.48 -33.45
N ASP A 284 0.56 -16.18 -33.11
CA ASP A 284 0.88 -15.06 -32.22
C ASP A 284 2.05 -14.25 -32.80
N ILE A 285 1.77 -13.49 -33.86
CA ILE A 285 2.60 -12.34 -34.23
C ILE A 285 2.18 -11.24 -33.24
N GLU A 286 3.07 -10.86 -32.31
CA GLU A 286 2.80 -9.79 -31.31
C GLU A 286 2.45 -8.44 -31.97
N ASP A 287 2.81 -8.25 -33.24
CA ASP A 287 2.52 -7.09 -34.07
C ASP A 287 1.20 -7.16 -34.89
N ASP A 288 0.44 -8.26 -34.84
CA ASP A 288 -0.91 -8.26 -35.45
C ASP A 288 -1.83 -7.38 -34.57
N PRO A 289 -2.38 -6.27 -35.09
CA PRO A 289 -3.29 -5.42 -34.33
C PRO A 289 -4.51 -6.19 -33.81
N GLY A 290 -4.81 -7.36 -34.37
CA GLY A 290 -6.02 -8.10 -34.05
C GLY A 290 -7.27 -7.34 -34.45
N ALA A 291 -8.44 -7.94 -34.21
CA ALA A 291 -9.68 -7.19 -34.21
C ALA A 291 -9.90 -6.51 -32.85
N GLY A 292 -10.37 -5.26 -32.85
CA GLY A 292 -10.78 -4.53 -31.65
C GLY A 292 -9.73 -3.54 -31.10
N TYR A 293 -10.06 -2.87 -30.00
CA TYR A 293 -9.16 -1.90 -29.37
C TYR A 293 -8.18 -2.58 -28.42
N ARG A 294 -6.90 -2.20 -28.52
CA ARG A 294 -5.81 -2.73 -27.69
C ARG A 294 -4.99 -1.60 -27.11
N LEU A 295 -4.59 -1.76 -25.85
CA LEU A 295 -3.65 -0.89 -25.16
C LEU A 295 -2.33 -1.64 -24.95
N HIS A 296 -1.22 -0.92 -25.00
CA HIS A 296 0.11 -1.49 -24.83
C HIS A 296 0.81 -0.77 -23.70
N PHE A 297 1.21 -1.53 -22.68
CA PHE A 297 1.83 -1.03 -21.47
C PHE A 297 3.32 -1.34 -21.42
N VAL A 298 4.07 -0.43 -20.82
CA VAL A 298 5.47 -0.60 -20.38
C VAL A 298 5.56 -0.30 -18.87
N ASP A 299 6.73 -0.55 -18.27
CA ASP A 299 7.03 -0.33 -16.85
C ASP A 299 6.50 1.02 -16.35
N GLY A 300 5.82 1.01 -15.20
CA GLY A 300 5.34 2.21 -14.53
C GLY A 300 6.45 3.18 -14.15
N GLY A 301 7.66 2.67 -13.84
CA GLY A 301 8.85 3.45 -13.51
C GLY A 301 9.38 4.36 -14.63
N VAL A 302 8.83 4.27 -15.85
CA VAL A 302 9.07 5.24 -16.93
C VAL A 302 8.48 6.61 -16.61
N LEU A 303 7.33 6.65 -15.91
CA LEU A 303 6.57 7.86 -15.62
C LEU A 303 6.36 8.09 -14.13
N ASP A 304 6.18 7.03 -13.34
CA ASP A 304 5.97 7.08 -11.90
C ASP A 304 6.79 5.97 -11.22
N ASN A 305 8.00 6.34 -10.82
CA ASN A 305 8.93 5.41 -10.19
C ASN A 305 8.87 5.47 -8.66
N ARG A 306 8.04 6.34 -8.09
CA ARG A 306 7.90 6.50 -6.63
C ARG A 306 6.44 6.82 -6.30
N PRO A 307 5.55 5.80 -6.27
CA PRO A 307 4.10 5.97 -6.21
C PRO A 307 3.57 6.34 -4.80
N PHE A 308 4.15 7.38 -4.18
CA PHE A 308 3.77 7.88 -2.85
C PHE A 308 2.40 8.54 -2.86
N SER A 309 2.12 9.33 -3.90
CA SER A 309 0.90 10.12 -4.04
C SER A 309 -0.38 9.30 -3.86
N TYR A 310 -0.42 8.05 -4.30
CA TYR A 310 -1.61 7.19 -4.13
C TYR A 310 -1.81 6.74 -2.69
N THR A 311 -0.72 6.28 -2.07
CA THR A 311 -0.75 5.84 -0.67
C THR A 311 -1.12 7.01 0.24
N ILE A 312 -0.57 8.21 -0.01
CA ILE A 312 -0.90 9.41 0.75
C ILE A 312 -2.38 9.78 0.59
N LYS A 313 -2.89 9.83 -0.65
CA LYS A 313 -4.30 10.14 -0.92
C LYS A 313 -5.27 9.17 -0.23
N GLU A 314 -4.96 7.88 -0.26
CA GLU A 314 -5.84 6.85 0.31
C GLU A 314 -5.74 6.79 1.84
N ILE A 315 -4.56 7.02 2.42
CA ILE A 315 -4.39 7.11 3.89
C ILE A 315 -5.39 8.10 4.46
N TYR A 316 -5.66 9.19 3.74
CA TYR A 316 -6.53 10.25 4.25
C TYR A 316 -8.02 9.92 4.33
N HIS A 317 -8.47 8.87 3.65
CA HIS A 317 -9.89 8.56 3.52
C HIS A 317 -10.26 7.24 4.19
N ARG A 318 -9.38 6.73 5.05
CA ARG A 318 -9.44 5.36 5.56
C ARG A 318 -10.32 5.25 6.81
N GLU A 319 -11.17 4.23 6.87
CA GLU A 319 -12.07 4.01 8.01
C GLU A 319 -11.30 3.58 9.27
N VAL A 320 -11.78 4.01 10.44
CA VAL A 320 -11.10 3.84 11.73
C VAL A 320 -12.12 3.32 12.76
N ASP A 321 -11.95 2.07 13.17
CA ASP A 321 -12.82 1.37 14.13
C ASP A 321 -12.23 1.31 15.55
N ARG A 322 -10.98 1.75 15.73
CA ARG A 322 -10.22 1.81 17.00
C ARG A 322 -9.23 2.97 16.95
N ARG A 323 -8.59 3.34 18.05
CA ARG A 323 -7.49 4.33 18.01
C ARG A 323 -6.39 3.85 17.05
N VAL A 324 -6.07 4.64 16.03
CA VAL A 324 -5.07 4.28 15.01
C VAL A 324 -3.81 5.14 15.12
N SER A 325 -2.65 4.52 14.86
CA SER A 325 -1.40 5.22 14.55
C SER A 325 -1.03 4.91 13.10
N ARG A 326 -1.03 5.94 12.24
CA ARG A 326 -0.71 5.85 10.82
C ARG A 326 0.80 5.99 10.59
N LYS A 327 1.38 5.00 9.92
CA LYS A 327 2.80 4.99 9.57
C LYS A 327 2.96 4.63 8.10
N LEU A 328 3.68 5.46 7.36
CA LEU A 328 4.00 5.25 5.95
C LEU A 328 5.43 4.74 5.84
N PHE A 329 5.58 3.48 5.46
CA PHE A 329 6.85 2.88 5.11
C PHE A 329 7.10 3.00 3.62
N TYR A 330 8.36 3.23 3.25
CA TYR A 330 8.79 3.10 1.86
C TYR A 330 10.14 2.40 1.79
N VAL A 331 10.28 1.53 0.80
CA VAL A 331 11.49 0.75 0.59
C VAL A 331 12.39 1.49 -0.41
N ASP A 332 13.62 1.78 0.01
CA ASP A 332 14.63 2.48 -0.80
C ASP A 332 15.97 1.73 -0.66
N PRO A 333 16.19 0.62 -1.39
CA PRO A 333 17.29 -0.30 -1.08
C PRO A 333 18.68 0.23 -1.40
N SER A 334 18.79 1.25 -2.25
CA SER A 334 20.05 1.88 -2.66
C SER A 334 19.81 3.40 -2.75
N PRO A 335 19.74 4.09 -1.60
CA PRO A 335 19.44 5.51 -1.56
C PRO A 335 20.61 6.33 -2.12
N ASP A 336 20.30 7.34 -2.95
CA ASP A 336 21.33 8.18 -3.57
C ASP A 336 22.09 9.05 -2.55
N ARG A 337 23.42 8.95 -2.55
CA ARG A 337 24.32 9.83 -1.78
C ARG A 337 24.83 10.98 -2.64
N PHE A 338 24.16 12.12 -2.58
CA PHE A 338 24.57 13.31 -3.34
C PHE A 338 25.70 14.10 -2.67
N LYS A 339 25.67 14.25 -1.34
CA LYS A 339 26.71 14.92 -0.56
C LYS A 339 27.85 13.94 -0.28
N GLY A 340 29.11 14.32 -0.55
CA GLY A 340 30.29 13.47 -0.36
C GLY A 340 30.70 12.66 -1.60
N ASN A 341 29.94 12.73 -2.70
CA ASN A 341 30.35 12.14 -3.97
C ASN A 341 31.41 13.04 -4.63
N SER A 342 32.53 12.46 -5.05
CA SER A 342 33.63 13.17 -5.73
C SER A 342 33.19 13.93 -6.99
N GLU A 343 32.16 13.46 -7.70
CA GLU A 343 31.60 14.19 -8.85
C GLU A 343 30.88 15.48 -8.44
N TYR A 344 30.16 15.45 -7.32
CA TYR A 344 29.47 16.61 -6.75
C TYR A 344 30.46 17.57 -6.07
N GLU A 345 31.41 17.04 -5.29
CA GLU A 345 32.44 17.84 -4.61
C GLU A 345 33.34 18.58 -5.59
N ASN A 346 33.74 17.92 -6.68
CA ASN A 346 34.61 18.52 -7.69
C ASN A 346 33.84 19.27 -8.79
N MET A 347 32.50 19.25 -8.77
CA MET A 347 31.61 19.89 -9.75
C MET A 347 32.09 19.70 -11.20
N LEU A 348 32.48 18.49 -11.57
CA LEU A 348 33.11 18.21 -12.87
C LEU A 348 32.15 18.53 -14.02
N LYS A 349 32.63 19.26 -15.03
CA LYS A 349 31.82 19.59 -16.22
C LYS A 349 31.45 18.29 -16.98
N PRO A 350 30.17 17.99 -17.20
CA PRO A 350 29.78 16.78 -17.90
C PRO A 350 30.18 16.84 -19.38
N ASN A 351 30.66 15.73 -19.92
CA ASN A 351 31.03 15.58 -21.33
C ASN A 351 29.75 15.49 -22.19
N ILE A 352 29.71 16.05 -23.40
CA ILE A 352 28.55 15.99 -24.33
C ILE A 352 28.10 14.54 -24.56
N VAL A 353 29.03 13.59 -24.74
CA VAL A 353 28.68 12.16 -24.90
C VAL A 353 28.02 11.62 -23.63
N ARG A 354 28.51 12.03 -22.46
CA ARG A 354 27.95 11.69 -21.15
C ARG A 354 26.59 12.35 -20.95
N VAL A 355 26.40 13.63 -21.31
CA VAL A 355 25.08 14.31 -21.27
C VAL A 355 24.08 13.65 -22.21
N VAL A 356 24.50 13.19 -23.39
CA VAL A 356 23.62 12.49 -24.33
C VAL A 356 23.30 11.08 -23.83
N GLN A 357 24.27 10.35 -23.28
CA GLN A 357 24.04 9.05 -22.64
C GLN A 357 23.16 9.19 -21.39
N ASP A 358 23.40 10.20 -20.57
CA ASP A 358 22.59 10.52 -19.42
C ASP A 358 21.19 10.88 -19.93
N SER A 359 20.99 11.86 -20.81
CA SER A 359 19.65 12.19 -21.34
C SER A 359 18.88 11.04 -22.03
N LEU A 360 19.55 10.00 -22.55
CA LEU A 360 18.91 8.85 -23.22
C LEU A 360 18.80 7.59 -22.34
N ILE A 361 19.64 7.42 -21.32
CA ILE A 361 19.78 6.21 -20.50
C ILE A 361 19.80 6.51 -18.98
N ALA A 362 20.36 7.66 -18.55
CA ALA A 362 20.73 7.94 -17.16
C ALA A 362 20.44 9.37 -16.63
N MET A 363 19.55 10.15 -17.25
CA MET A 363 18.73 11.13 -16.58
C MET A 363 17.57 10.29 -16.10
N PRO A 364 17.56 9.83 -14.84
CA PRO A 364 16.28 9.44 -14.29
C PRO A 364 15.42 10.68 -14.46
N ARG A 365 14.17 10.52 -14.90
CA ARG A 365 13.15 11.43 -14.41
C ARG A 365 13.13 11.19 -12.91
N TYR A 366 14.07 11.83 -12.21
CA TYR A 366 14.23 11.71 -10.78
C TYR A 366 13.00 12.42 -10.22
N GLU A 367 11.94 11.65 -10.01
CA GLU A 367 10.80 12.14 -9.29
C GLU A 367 11.24 12.33 -7.86
N SER A 368 11.34 13.61 -7.51
CA SER A 368 11.67 14.01 -6.16
C SER A 368 10.50 13.65 -5.25
N ILE A 369 10.71 12.67 -4.37
CA ILE A 369 9.79 12.39 -3.24
C ILE A 369 9.70 13.61 -2.32
N ASN A 370 10.59 14.61 -2.47
CA ASN A 370 10.54 15.83 -1.66
C ASN A 370 9.16 16.47 -1.70
N LYS A 371 8.50 16.51 -2.87
CA LYS A 371 7.14 17.06 -2.97
C LYS A 371 6.14 16.24 -2.16
N ASP A 372 6.19 14.90 -2.24
CA ASP A 372 5.30 14.03 -1.46
C ASP A 372 5.56 14.11 0.05
N LEU A 373 6.84 14.18 0.48
CA LEU A 373 7.22 14.34 1.89
C LEU A 373 6.87 15.74 2.43
N GLU A 374 7.05 16.78 1.62
CA GLU A 374 6.61 18.15 1.92
C GLU A 374 5.09 18.19 2.10
N LEU A 375 4.32 17.50 1.25
CA LEU A 375 2.87 17.38 1.39
C LEU A 375 2.48 16.70 2.72
N ILE A 376 3.17 15.64 3.14
CA ILE A 376 2.94 15.00 4.45
C ILE A 376 3.28 15.96 5.59
N ASN A 377 4.37 16.71 5.49
CA ASN A 377 4.75 17.64 6.53
C ASN A 377 3.78 18.84 6.63
N GLU A 378 3.37 19.40 5.49
CA GLU A 378 2.35 20.45 5.41
C GLU A 378 1.02 19.96 5.98
N HIS A 379 0.63 18.74 5.64
CA HIS A 379 -0.53 18.07 6.22
C HIS A 379 -0.43 17.96 7.74
N ASN A 380 0.67 17.40 8.26
CA ASN A 380 0.89 17.24 9.69
C ASN A 380 0.86 18.59 10.43
N GLU A 381 1.40 19.65 9.85
CA GLU A 381 1.31 21.01 10.39
C GLU A 381 -0.14 21.52 10.42
N LYS A 382 -0.91 21.32 9.35
CA LYS A 382 -2.34 21.67 9.33
C LYS A 382 -3.12 20.89 10.40
N VAL A 383 -2.83 19.60 10.58
CA VAL A 383 -3.45 18.75 11.61
C VAL A 383 -3.11 19.23 13.03
N ARG A 384 -1.85 19.60 13.29
CA ARG A 384 -1.45 20.16 14.61
C ARG A 384 -2.22 21.44 14.92
N ARG A 385 -2.34 22.34 13.94
CA ARG A 385 -3.12 23.58 14.08
C ARG A 385 -4.61 23.32 14.28
N TYR A 386 -5.17 22.38 13.53
CA TYR A 386 -6.56 21.94 13.71
C TYR A 386 -6.81 21.42 15.13
N LYS A 387 -5.94 20.53 15.63
CA LYS A 387 -6.06 19.96 16.98
C LYS A 387 -5.95 21.03 18.07
N PHE A 388 -5.08 22.02 17.87
CA PHE A 388 -4.95 23.17 18.76
C PHE A 388 -6.27 23.97 18.82
N LEU A 389 -6.83 24.36 17.67
CA LEU A 389 -8.11 25.10 17.60
C LEU A 389 -9.29 24.30 18.16
N LEU A 390 -9.34 22.99 17.88
CA LEU A 390 -10.36 22.10 18.41
C LEU A 390 -10.33 22.07 19.93
N ALA A 391 -9.14 21.99 20.54
CA ALA A 391 -8.99 21.99 21.99
C ALA A 391 -9.53 23.28 22.60
N ASP A 392 -9.21 24.45 22.03
CA ASP A 392 -9.73 25.74 22.49
C ASP A 392 -11.27 25.78 22.43
N LEU A 393 -11.88 25.34 21.33
CA LEU A 393 -13.34 25.34 21.19
C LEU A 393 -14.04 24.32 22.09
N GLU A 394 -13.42 23.15 22.32
CA GLU A 394 -13.92 22.17 23.29
C GLU A 394 -14.00 22.79 24.70
N THR A 395 -13.03 23.64 25.09
CA THR A 395 -13.11 24.33 26.38
C THR A 395 -14.28 25.31 26.48
N LEU A 396 -14.67 25.96 25.37
CA LEU A 396 -15.84 26.86 25.35
C LEU A 396 -17.16 26.10 25.56
N LEU A 397 -17.28 24.85 25.09
CA LEU A 397 -18.45 24.01 25.35
C LEU A 397 -18.60 23.62 26.83
N ASP A 398 -17.52 23.70 27.60
CA ASP A 398 -17.51 23.37 29.02
C ASP A 398 -17.88 24.53 29.94
N ILE A 399 -17.95 25.75 29.41
CA ILE A 399 -18.41 26.93 30.13
C ILE A 399 -19.94 26.87 30.21
N GLU A 400 -20.49 26.77 31.44
CA GLU A 400 -21.94 26.69 31.65
C GLU A 400 -22.67 27.94 31.10
N GLU A 401 -23.81 27.70 30.44
CA GLU A 401 -24.60 28.68 29.69
C GLU A 401 -25.04 29.90 30.52
N LYS A 402 -24.20 30.93 30.64
CA LYS A 402 -24.62 32.30 31.03
C LYS A 402 -23.85 33.46 30.39
N ASP A 403 -22.95 33.23 29.44
CA ASP A 403 -22.32 34.34 28.70
C ASP A 403 -23.05 34.60 27.38
N GLN A 404 -23.78 35.72 27.31
CA GLN A 404 -24.36 36.24 26.06
C GLN A 404 -23.27 36.42 24.98
N GLU A 405 -22.04 36.77 25.40
CA GLU A 405 -20.87 36.92 24.51
C GLU A 405 -20.53 35.63 23.73
N ASN A 406 -20.74 34.44 24.32
CA ASN A 406 -20.48 33.16 23.63
C ASN A 406 -21.51 32.89 22.53
N ASN A 407 -22.79 33.21 22.74
CA ASN A 407 -23.81 33.02 21.70
C ASN A 407 -23.61 34.04 20.56
N ASP A 408 -23.29 35.30 20.88
CA ASP A 408 -22.98 36.34 19.90
C ASP A 408 -21.80 35.93 18.98
N PHE A 409 -20.79 35.25 19.52
CA PHE A 409 -19.65 34.76 18.73
C PHE A 409 -20.07 33.73 17.67
N TYR A 410 -20.86 32.71 18.05
CA TYR A 410 -21.31 31.70 17.09
C TYR A 410 -22.30 32.27 16.08
N ASP A 411 -23.20 33.16 16.51
CA ASP A 411 -24.18 33.81 15.63
C ASP A 411 -23.51 34.68 14.56
N GLN A 412 -22.39 35.34 14.89
CA GLN A 412 -21.58 36.08 13.92
C GLN A 412 -20.96 35.18 12.84
N GLN A 413 -20.57 33.94 13.18
CA GLN A 413 -19.93 32.99 12.25
C GLN A 413 -20.94 32.13 11.47
N ARG A 414 -22.16 32.01 11.98
CA ARG A 414 -23.24 31.15 11.47
C ARG A 414 -23.52 31.29 9.98
N ASN A 415 -23.51 32.51 9.47
CA ASN A 415 -23.73 32.78 8.05
C ASN A 415 -22.61 32.23 7.16
N VAL A 416 -21.36 32.32 7.62
CA VAL A 416 -20.19 31.76 6.92
C VAL A 416 -20.27 30.23 6.93
N TYR A 417 -20.67 29.65 8.06
CA TYR A 417 -20.87 28.21 8.20
C TYR A 417 -21.93 27.62 7.26
N LEU A 418 -23.15 28.16 7.25
CA LEU A 418 -24.23 27.66 6.39
C LEU A 418 -23.87 27.78 4.91
N ARG A 419 -23.22 28.89 4.54
CA ARG A 419 -22.69 29.07 3.19
C ARG A 419 -21.66 28.01 2.83
N THR A 420 -20.73 27.72 3.74
CA THR A 420 -19.71 26.68 3.55
C THR A 420 -20.36 25.31 3.33
N ARG A 421 -21.41 24.96 4.10
CA ARG A 421 -22.15 23.70 3.93
C ARG A 421 -22.83 23.60 2.57
N LEU A 422 -23.50 24.65 2.12
CA LEU A 422 -24.12 24.67 0.79
C LEU A 422 -23.08 24.58 -0.33
N ILE A 423 -21.97 25.32 -0.25
CA ILE A 423 -20.88 25.26 -1.24
C ILE A 423 -20.23 23.87 -1.23
N SER A 424 -20.05 23.25 -0.06
CA SER A 424 -19.47 21.90 0.01
C SER A 424 -20.41 20.85 -0.60
N LEU A 425 -21.71 20.94 -0.32
CA LEU A 425 -22.72 20.07 -0.94
C LEU A 425 -22.74 20.28 -2.47
N GLU A 426 -22.70 21.53 -2.94
CA GLU A 426 -22.60 21.88 -4.36
C GLU A 426 -21.35 21.26 -5.01
N ASN A 427 -20.17 21.50 -4.46
CA ASN A 427 -18.89 21.03 -5.02
C ASN A 427 -18.82 19.50 -5.09
N LYS A 428 -19.53 18.78 -4.23
CA LYS A 428 -19.62 17.31 -4.25
C LYS A 428 -20.66 16.80 -5.23
N ILE A 429 -21.84 17.40 -5.28
CA ILE A 429 -22.97 16.91 -6.08
C ILE A 429 -22.85 17.31 -7.55
N LEU A 430 -22.37 18.52 -7.84
CA LEU A 430 -22.32 19.06 -9.21
C LEU A 430 -21.49 18.18 -10.17
N PRO A 431 -20.30 17.68 -9.79
CA PRO A 431 -19.54 16.74 -10.64
C PRO A 431 -20.26 15.40 -10.86
N LEU A 432 -21.03 14.92 -9.88
CA LEU A 432 -21.77 13.66 -9.95
C LEU A 432 -22.96 13.76 -10.91
N ILE A 433 -23.71 14.87 -10.87
CA ILE A 433 -24.85 15.14 -11.76
C ILE A 433 -24.41 15.08 -13.23
N PHE A 434 -23.29 15.70 -13.57
CA PHE A 434 -22.79 15.79 -14.94
C PHE A 434 -21.74 14.73 -15.27
N LEU A 435 -21.70 13.61 -14.52
CA LEU A 435 -20.72 12.54 -14.71
C LEU A 435 -20.96 11.74 -16.00
N LYS A 436 -22.23 11.49 -16.33
CA LYS A 436 -22.68 10.54 -17.36
C LYS A 436 -23.27 11.19 -18.61
N SER A 437 -22.85 12.39 -19.00
CA SER A 437 -23.40 13.07 -20.19
C SER A 437 -23.29 12.20 -21.46
N GLU A 438 -24.30 11.38 -21.73
CA GLU A 438 -24.23 10.23 -22.62
C GLU A 438 -25.00 10.45 -23.91
N GLY A 439 -24.41 9.91 -24.97
CA GLY A 439 -24.97 9.79 -26.32
C GLY A 439 -23.87 9.96 -27.35
N LEU A 440 -23.40 8.85 -27.92
CA LEU A 440 -22.53 8.67 -29.11
C LEU A 440 -22.31 9.93 -29.98
N VAL A 441 -21.47 10.84 -29.51
CA VAL A 441 -20.95 12.00 -30.24
C VAL A 441 -19.46 12.07 -29.91
N LYS A 442 -18.62 12.56 -30.83
CA LYS A 442 -17.16 12.69 -30.67
C LYS A 442 -16.79 13.14 -29.25
N ALA A 443 -15.96 12.35 -28.55
CA ALA A 443 -15.63 12.56 -27.14
C ALA A 443 -15.05 13.96 -26.84
N SER A 444 -14.40 14.58 -27.82
CA SER A 444 -13.92 15.96 -27.76
C SER A 444 -15.02 17.02 -27.62
N GLN A 445 -16.14 16.83 -28.34
CA GLN A 445 -17.30 17.71 -28.27
C GLN A 445 -18.09 17.49 -26.96
N GLN A 446 -18.01 16.27 -26.40
CA GLN A 446 -18.70 15.88 -25.16
C GLN A 446 -18.02 16.46 -23.92
N GLU A 447 -16.69 16.34 -23.80
CA GLU A 447 -15.93 16.95 -22.69
C GLU A 447 -16.09 18.48 -22.69
N LYS A 448 -16.15 19.11 -23.87
CA LYS A 448 -16.49 20.54 -24.02
C LYS A 448 -17.85 20.87 -23.45
N ASN A 449 -18.87 20.11 -23.82
CA ASN A 449 -20.23 20.34 -23.34
C ASN A 449 -20.32 20.13 -21.83
N ARG A 450 -19.67 19.10 -21.27
CA ARG A 450 -19.66 18.83 -19.82
C ARG A 450 -18.98 19.96 -19.04
N THR A 451 -17.79 20.38 -19.47
CA THR A 451 -17.01 21.44 -18.81
C THR A 451 -17.76 22.78 -18.87
N ASN A 452 -18.32 23.13 -20.03
CA ASN A 452 -19.13 24.33 -20.19
C ASN A 452 -20.39 24.32 -19.31
N LYS A 453 -21.04 23.15 -19.15
CA LYS A 453 -22.21 22.99 -18.27
C LYS A 453 -21.83 23.18 -16.80
N LEU A 454 -20.73 22.55 -16.37
CA LEU A 454 -20.21 22.70 -15.01
C LEU A 454 -19.83 24.16 -14.71
N GLU A 455 -19.11 24.81 -15.62
CA GLU A 455 -18.72 26.21 -15.46
C GLU A 455 -19.92 27.15 -15.49
N LYS A 456 -20.89 26.93 -16.39
CA LYS A 456 -22.14 27.70 -16.43
C LYS A 456 -22.93 27.55 -15.12
N ALA A 457 -23.08 26.33 -14.63
CA ALA A 457 -23.77 26.06 -13.37
C ALA A 457 -23.05 26.70 -12.18
N ALA A 458 -21.74 26.47 -12.04
CA ALA A 458 -20.93 27.05 -10.97
C ALA A 458 -20.94 28.58 -11.01
N LYS A 459 -20.90 29.20 -12.20
CA LYS A 459 -20.99 30.65 -12.36
C LYS A 459 -22.35 31.19 -11.92
N LEU A 460 -23.45 30.56 -12.34
CA LEU A 460 -24.80 30.96 -11.95
C LEU A 460 -25.05 30.76 -10.45
N LEU A 461 -24.47 29.71 -9.85
CA LEU A 461 -24.51 29.49 -8.41
C LEU A 461 -23.69 30.56 -7.68
N ALA A 462 -22.50 30.91 -8.17
CA ALA A 462 -21.62 31.88 -7.53
C ALA A 462 -22.05 33.36 -7.67
N GLU A 463 -22.70 33.75 -8.78
CA GLU A 463 -23.02 35.15 -9.11
C GLU A 463 -23.93 35.86 -8.08
N PRO A 464 -25.00 35.24 -7.54
CA PRO A 464 -25.77 35.80 -6.43
C PRO A 464 -24.98 35.98 -5.13
N PHE A 465 -23.78 35.38 -5.02
CA PHE A 465 -22.98 35.42 -3.81
C PHE A 465 -21.83 36.43 -3.83
N THR A 466 -21.58 37.12 -4.96
CA THR A 466 -20.44 38.03 -5.13
C THR A 466 -20.83 39.52 -5.20
N THR A 467 -22.12 39.88 -5.29
CA THR A 467 -22.58 41.28 -5.39
C THR A 467 -23.15 41.85 -4.07
N PRO A 468 -22.96 43.15 -3.74
CA PRO A 468 -23.48 43.76 -2.52
C PRO A 468 -25.01 43.73 -2.37
N GLN A 469 -25.78 43.91 -3.46
CA GLN A 469 -27.24 43.94 -3.45
C GLN A 469 -27.88 42.57 -3.19
N ALA A 470 -27.23 41.49 -3.65
CA ALA A 470 -27.68 40.12 -3.41
C ALA A 470 -27.43 39.64 -1.96
N SER A 471 -26.63 40.37 -1.18
CA SER A 471 -26.23 39.97 0.17
C SER A 471 -27.41 39.91 1.18
N SER A 472 -28.42 40.78 1.06
CA SER A 472 -29.60 40.76 1.95
C SER A 472 -30.55 39.61 1.63
N LYS A 473 -30.78 39.32 0.34
CA LYS A 473 -31.58 38.15 -0.08
C LYS A 473 -30.85 36.84 0.24
N ARG A 474 -29.53 36.82 0.14
CA ARG A 474 -28.66 35.70 0.56
C ARG A 474 -28.86 35.36 2.03
N LEU A 475 -28.85 36.35 2.91
CA LEU A 475 -29.08 36.13 4.35
C LEU A 475 -30.46 35.50 4.57
N LYS A 476 -31.49 36.02 3.92
CA LYS A 476 -32.85 35.46 4.00
C LYS A 476 -32.93 34.00 3.51
N LEU A 477 -32.30 33.66 2.39
CA LEU A 477 -32.28 32.29 1.87
C LEU A 477 -31.55 31.33 2.81
N LEU A 478 -30.38 31.73 3.33
CA LEU A 478 -29.59 30.91 4.25
C LEU A 478 -30.34 30.67 5.58
N GLU A 479 -30.96 31.72 6.14
CA GLU A 479 -31.80 31.63 7.33
C GLU A 479 -33.02 30.71 7.10
N GLN A 480 -33.64 30.75 5.92
CA GLN A 480 -34.77 29.89 5.59
C GLN A 480 -34.38 28.40 5.46
N LEU A 481 -33.24 28.10 4.86
CA LEU A 481 -32.82 26.72 4.56
C LEU A 481 -32.13 26.00 5.72
N GLU A 482 -31.74 26.71 6.77
CA GLU A 482 -30.89 26.19 7.83
C GLU A 482 -31.43 24.91 8.49
N LYS A 483 -32.70 24.94 8.94
CA LYS A 483 -33.32 23.80 9.63
C LYS A 483 -33.39 22.58 8.73
N ASP A 484 -33.57 22.79 7.44
CA ASP A 484 -33.68 21.75 6.43
C ASP A 484 -32.32 21.11 6.15
N ILE A 485 -31.26 21.91 6.03
CA ILE A 485 -29.91 21.43 5.69
C ILE A 485 -29.38 20.49 6.78
N CYS A 486 -29.59 20.79 8.06
CA CYS A 486 -29.01 20.02 9.16
C CYS A 486 -29.34 18.52 9.13
N HIS A 487 -30.60 18.18 8.86
CA HIS A 487 -31.09 16.80 8.87
C HIS A 487 -31.14 16.13 7.49
N LEU A 488 -30.74 16.84 6.43
CA LEU A 488 -30.67 16.35 5.05
C LEU A 488 -29.23 16.23 4.53
N ASP A 489 -28.29 16.87 5.23
CA ASP A 489 -26.85 16.81 4.96
C ASP A 489 -26.21 15.60 5.65
N VAL A 490 -25.90 14.59 4.84
CA VAL A 490 -25.22 13.37 5.28
C VAL A 490 -23.81 13.66 5.79
N ASP A 491 -23.10 14.62 5.19
CA ASP A 491 -21.72 14.92 5.57
C ASP A 491 -21.66 15.60 6.94
N TYR A 492 -22.60 16.48 7.26
CA TYR A 492 -22.73 17.03 8.62
C TYR A 492 -22.96 15.93 9.65
N THR A 493 -23.87 15.00 9.34
CA THR A 493 -24.15 13.88 10.23
C THR A 493 -22.90 13.01 10.39
N LEU A 494 -22.16 12.72 9.30
CA LEU A 494 -20.86 12.04 9.41
C LEU A 494 -19.89 12.80 10.31
N ARG A 495 -19.63 14.10 10.06
CA ARG A 495 -18.71 14.91 10.89
C ARG A 495 -19.07 14.86 12.37
N LYS A 496 -20.37 14.92 12.70
CA LYS A 496 -20.88 14.80 14.07
C LYS A 496 -20.54 13.45 14.70
N TYR A 497 -20.76 12.35 13.99
CA TYR A 497 -20.42 11.01 14.49
C TYR A 497 -18.91 10.80 14.57
N PHE A 498 -18.14 11.29 13.60
CA PHE A 498 -16.68 11.29 13.65
C PHE A 498 -16.16 11.99 14.90
N PHE A 499 -16.62 13.23 15.13
CA PHE A 499 -16.21 14.03 16.29
C PHE A 499 -16.46 13.29 17.60
N ILE A 500 -17.69 12.81 17.84
CA ILE A 500 -18.02 12.16 19.11
C ILE A 500 -17.28 10.82 19.26
N THR A 501 -17.08 10.08 18.17
CA THR A 501 -16.34 8.81 18.21
C THR A 501 -14.87 9.06 18.58
N GLU A 502 -14.22 10.03 17.93
CA GLU A 502 -12.85 10.44 18.26
C GLU A 502 -12.73 10.99 19.69
N TYR A 503 -13.74 11.72 20.16
CA TYR A 503 -13.80 12.18 21.54
C TYR A 503 -13.82 11.00 22.53
N VAL A 504 -14.68 10.00 22.29
CA VAL A 504 -14.74 8.81 23.15
C VAL A 504 -13.47 7.96 23.06
N TYR A 505 -12.81 7.89 21.89
CA TYR A 505 -11.48 7.24 21.78
C TYR A 505 -10.42 7.90 22.65
N ARG A 506 -10.41 9.24 22.76
CA ARG A 506 -9.49 9.94 23.68
C ARG A 506 -9.78 9.56 25.13
N LEU A 507 -11.05 9.45 25.52
CA LEU A 507 -11.47 9.02 26.86
C LEU A 507 -11.16 7.54 27.17
N LEU A 508 -10.84 6.71 26.18
CA LEU A 508 -10.33 5.35 26.43
C LEU A 508 -8.87 5.34 26.90
N ASP A 509 -8.10 6.42 26.69
CA ASP A 509 -6.78 6.56 27.28
C ASP A 509 -6.95 6.97 28.75
N GLU A 510 -6.56 6.10 29.67
CA GLU A 510 -6.80 6.32 31.10
C GLU A 510 -6.11 7.54 31.67
N ASN A 511 -4.93 7.87 31.15
CA ASN A 511 -4.21 9.06 31.59
C ASN A 511 -4.99 10.30 31.16
N TYR A 512 -5.45 10.30 29.91
CA TYR A 512 -6.32 11.37 29.43
C TYR A 512 -7.64 11.43 30.21
N LEU A 513 -8.29 10.30 30.48
CA LEU A 513 -9.54 10.26 31.25
C LEU A 513 -9.34 10.77 32.68
N CYS A 514 -8.25 10.40 33.35
CA CYS A 514 -7.88 10.91 34.67
C CYS A 514 -7.71 12.44 34.64
N GLU A 515 -6.88 12.94 33.74
CA GLU A 515 -6.64 14.38 33.59
C GLU A 515 -7.93 15.13 33.24
N TRP A 516 -8.72 14.57 32.35
CA TRP A 516 -10.02 15.11 31.95
C TRP A 516 -10.94 15.20 33.16
N LEU A 517 -11.14 14.11 33.91
CA LEU A 517 -11.97 14.09 35.11
C LEU A 517 -11.47 15.07 36.18
N LYS A 518 -10.16 15.14 36.43
CA LYS A 518 -9.54 16.13 37.34
C LYS A 518 -9.85 17.56 36.92
N SER A 519 -9.67 17.87 35.63
CA SER A 519 -9.93 19.21 35.09
C SER A 519 -11.39 19.63 35.23
N LYS A 520 -12.32 18.66 35.20
CA LYS A 520 -13.76 18.91 35.20
C LYS A 520 -14.42 18.86 36.59
N LYS A 521 -13.92 18.06 37.53
CA LYS A 521 -14.51 17.89 38.88
C LYS A 521 -13.93 18.79 39.98
N LYS A 522 -12.86 19.57 39.75
CA LYS A 522 -12.16 20.36 40.80
C LYS A 522 -11.86 19.55 42.08
N GLN A 523 -11.62 18.24 41.96
CA GLN A 523 -11.27 17.32 43.05
C GLN A 523 -10.12 16.40 42.60
N GLU A 524 -9.28 15.98 43.55
CA GLU A 524 -8.21 15.00 43.30
C GLU A 524 -8.82 13.61 43.08
N ILE A 525 -8.82 13.17 41.83
CA ILE A 525 -9.22 11.82 41.43
C ILE A 525 -7.94 10.99 41.26
N GLU A 526 -7.77 9.94 42.08
CA GLU A 526 -6.66 8.99 41.94
C GLU A 526 -6.89 8.08 40.71
N GLN A 527 -5.83 7.68 40.00
CA GLN A 527 -5.90 6.75 38.85
C GLN A 527 -6.62 5.43 39.20
N SER A 528 -6.50 4.97 40.46
CA SER A 528 -7.16 3.79 41.02
C SER A 528 -8.70 3.87 41.08
N SER A 529 -9.28 5.06 40.96
CA SER A 529 -10.74 5.29 41.05
C SER A 529 -11.47 5.14 39.71
N ILE A 530 -10.72 5.02 38.60
CA ILE A 530 -11.29 4.66 37.28
C ILE A 530 -11.43 3.14 37.23
N ASN A 531 -12.64 2.65 37.49
CA ASN A 531 -12.95 1.22 37.38
C ASN A 531 -13.01 0.79 35.90
N ASP A 532 -12.58 -0.44 35.59
CA ASP A 532 -12.69 -1.10 34.28
C ASP A 532 -14.11 -1.04 33.70
N GLU A 533 -15.13 -0.98 34.56
CA GLU A 533 -16.52 -0.80 34.16
C GLU A 533 -16.76 0.48 33.34
N ILE A 534 -16.08 1.58 33.64
CA ILE A 534 -16.17 2.83 32.86
C ILE A 534 -15.63 2.59 31.44
N LEU A 535 -14.45 1.99 31.33
CA LEU A 535 -13.81 1.70 30.04
C LEU A 535 -14.61 0.70 29.20
N ILE A 536 -15.16 -0.34 29.82
CA ILE A 536 -16.06 -1.30 29.16
C ILE A 536 -17.27 -0.57 28.59
N ASN A 537 -17.89 0.31 29.38
CA ASN A 537 -19.05 1.07 28.92
C ASN A 537 -18.70 2.08 27.81
N LEU A 538 -17.52 2.71 27.84
CA LEU A 538 -17.03 3.57 26.75
C LEU A 538 -16.77 2.76 25.46
N LYS A 539 -16.21 1.55 25.55
CA LYS A 539 -16.06 0.64 24.41
C LYS A 539 -17.42 0.26 23.80
N LEU A 540 -18.43 -0.02 24.64
CA LEU A 540 -19.79 -0.29 24.17
C LEU A 540 -20.40 0.92 23.43
N ILE A 541 -20.13 2.14 23.89
CA ILE A 541 -20.55 3.37 23.20
C ILE A 541 -19.86 3.46 21.83
N ILE A 542 -18.54 3.28 21.76
CA ILE A 542 -17.78 3.30 20.52
C ILE A 542 -18.32 2.30 19.50
N ASN A 543 -18.54 1.04 19.91
CA ASN A 543 -19.07 0.02 19.01
C ASN A 543 -20.41 0.43 18.39
N LYS A 544 -21.29 1.07 19.18
CA LYS A 544 -22.56 1.61 18.68
C LYS A 544 -22.34 2.78 17.73
N LEU A 545 -21.46 3.73 18.08
CA LEU A 545 -21.17 4.90 17.24
C LEU A 545 -20.55 4.50 15.90
N ASN A 546 -19.59 3.58 15.89
CA ASN A 546 -18.99 3.03 14.66
C ASN A 546 -20.04 2.36 13.78
N LYS A 547 -20.97 1.60 14.38
CA LYS A 547 -22.08 0.98 13.64
C LYS A 547 -22.96 2.03 12.95
N TYR A 548 -23.35 3.10 13.66
CA TYR A 548 -24.12 4.18 13.07
C TYR A 548 -23.36 4.91 11.97
N ARG A 549 -22.08 5.19 12.19
CA ARG A 549 -21.21 5.80 11.19
C ARG A 549 -21.20 4.98 9.89
N LYS A 550 -21.01 3.66 9.97
CA LYS A 550 -21.02 2.77 8.80
C LYS A 550 -22.35 2.75 8.05
N LEU A 551 -23.47 2.86 8.78
CA LEU A 551 -24.80 3.03 8.16
C LEU A 551 -24.88 4.36 7.39
N ILE A 552 -24.36 5.45 7.96
CA ILE A 552 -24.37 6.77 7.32
C ILE A 552 -23.43 6.80 6.09
N GLU A 553 -22.26 6.16 6.15
CA GLU A 553 -21.35 6.00 4.99
C GLU A 553 -22.03 5.20 3.85
N THR A 554 -22.80 4.16 4.20
CA THR A 554 -23.61 3.40 3.23
C THR A 554 -24.71 4.27 2.61
N ILE A 555 -25.36 5.12 3.39
CA ILE A 555 -26.34 6.10 2.90
C ILE A 555 -25.66 7.07 1.92
N LYS A 556 -24.50 7.62 2.29
CA LYS A 556 -23.73 8.53 1.44
C LYS A 556 -23.41 7.90 0.09
N SER A 557 -22.85 6.68 0.07
CA SER A 557 -22.51 5.99 -1.17
C SER A 557 -23.71 5.81 -2.11
N ASN A 558 -24.91 5.56 -1.55
CA ASN A 558 -26.11 5.43 -2.36
C ASN A 558 -26.71 6.77 -2.81
N ILE A 559 -26.54 7.86 -2.04
CA ILE A 559 -26.84 9.21 -2.51
C ILE A 559 -25.94 9.58 -3.69
N ASP A 560 -24.64 9.26 -3.62
CA ASP A 560 -23.71 9.52 -4.73
C ASP A 560 -24.20 8.80 -6.01
N LYS A 561 -24.65 7.53 -5.89
CA LYS A 561 -25.26 6.78 -7.00
C LYS A 561 -26.56 7.41 -7.52
N LEU A 562 -27.39 7.99 -6.64
CA LEU A 562 -28.62 8.68 -7.02
C LEU A 562 -28.29 9.84 -7.97
N PHE A 563 -27.33 10.70 -7.60
CA PHE A 563 -26.96 11.86 -8.40
C PHE A 563 -26.25 11.53 -9.72
N ILE A 564 -25.66 10.34 -9.85
CA ILE A 564 -25.09 9.84 -11.11
C ILE A 564 -26.20 9.43 -12.13
N SER A 565 -27.48 9.43 -11.75
CA SER A 565 -28.58 8.94 -12.60
C SER A 565 -28.88 9.88 -13.79
N PRO A 566 -29.06 9.36 -15.03
CA PRO A 566 -29.34 10.17 -16.22
C PRO A 566 -30.62 11.01 -16.13
N GLU A 567 -31.62 10.57 -15.37
CA GLU A 567 -32.88 11.29 -15.17
C GLU A 567 -32.66 12.58 -14.35
N ILE A 568 -31.79 12.51 -13.35
CA ILE A 568 -31.43 13.67 -12.51
C ILE A 568 -30.58 14.65 -13.33
N GLU A 569 -29.63 14.14 -14.12
CA GLU A 569 -28.86 14.97 -15.05
C GLU A 569 -29.81 15.76 -15.99
N LYS A 570 -30.79 15.10 -16.61
CA LYS A 570 -31.77 15.75 -17.50
C LYS A 570 -32.54 16.88 -16.82
N TYR A 571 -32.91 16.70 -15.55
CA TYR A 571 -33.60 17.74 -14.78
C TYR A 571 -32.73 18.97 -14.55
N PHE A 572 -31.50 18.77 -14.04
CA PHE A 572 -30.60 19.88 -13.76
C PHE A 572 -30.13 20.57 -15.05
N LEU A 573 -30.03 19.85 -16.17
CA LEU A 573 -29.83 20.45 -17.49
C LEU A 573 -30.99 21.35 -17.90
N LYS A 574 -32.23 20.87 -17.77
CA LYS A 574 -33.41 21.68 -18.05
C LYS A 574 -33.45 22.94 -17.18
N LEU A 575 -33.15 22.80 -15.89
CA LEU A 575 -33.06 23.93 -14.95
C LEU A 575 -31.97 24.94 -15.37
N LEU A 576 -30.83 24.44 -15.86
CA LEU A 576 -29.70 25.26 -16.34
C LEU A 576 -29.98 25.94 -17.68
N ASP A 577 -30.86 25.38 -18.52
CA ASP A 577 -31.25 25.96 -19.81
C ASP A 577 -32.38 27.00 -19.64
N GLU A 578 -33.26 26.80 -18.66
CA GLU A 578 -34.35 27.75 -18.32
C GLU A 578 -33.85 29.03 -17.62
N SER A 579 -32.61 29.04 -17.12
CA SER A 579 -32.06 30.11 -16.28
C SER A 579 -31.63 31.39 -17.04
N ASN A 580 -32.19 31.67 -18.21
CA ASN A 580 -31.65 32.66 -19.16
C ASN A 580 -31.65 34.14 -18.71
N ASN A 581 -32.17 34.52 -17.53
CA ASN A 581 -32.16 35.93 -17.07
C ASN A 581 -32.21 36.17 -15.53
N SER A 582 -32.06 35.15 -14.67
CA SER A 582 -32.01 35.37 -13.21
C SER A 582 -31.20 34.29 -12.50
N SER A 583 -29.95 34.60 -12.14
CA SER A 583 -29.08 33.72 -11.34
C SER A 583 -29.64 33.47 -9.94
N GLU A 584 -30.38 34.43 -9.36
CA GLU A 584 -31.07 34.26 -8.07
C GLU A 584 -32.09 33.11 -8.08
N GLN A 585 -32.98 33.07 -9.08
CA GLN A 585 -34.00 32.01 -9.18
C GLN A 585 -33.41 30.63 -9.45
N PHE A 586 -32.31 30.57 -10.21
CA PHE A 586 -31.60 29.33 -10.47
C PHE A 586 -31.00 28.76 -9.18
N THR A 587 -30.27 29.58 -8.42
CA THR A 587 -29.60 29.16 -7.18
C THR A 587 -30.59 28.65 -6.13
N GLU A 588 -31.70 29.35 -5.94
CA GLU A 588 -32.76 28.90 -5.01
C GLU A 588 -33.36 27.56 -5.44
N LYS A 589 -33.76 27.43 -6.71
CA LYS A 589 -34.33 26.17 -7.23
C LYS A 589 -33.33 25.03 -7.18
N PHE A 590 -32.05 25.31 -7.41
CA PHE A 590 -30.99 24.31 -7.38
C PHE A 590 -30.84 23.71 -5.98
N TYR A 591 -30.62 24.54 -4.95
CA TYR A 591 -30.47 24.05 -3.57
C TYR A 591 -31.74 23.38 -3.05
N ARG A 592 -32.93 23.93 -3.34
CA ARG A 592 -34.20 23.30 -2.95
C ARG A 592 -34.39 21.94 -3.61
N ALA A 593 -34.07 21.79 -4.90
CA ALA A 593 -34.15 20.50 -5.59
C ALA A 593 -33.17 19.47 -5.00
N MET A 594 -31.94 19.88 -4.71
CA MET A 594 -30.94 19.00 -4.08
C MET A 594 -31.39 18.53 -2.69
N LEU A 595 -31.82 19.46 -1.82
CA LEU A 595 -32.31 19.12 -0.48
C LEU A 595 -33.56 18.25 -0.55
N TRP A 596 -34.48 18.52 -1.47
CA TRP A 596 -35.66 17.68 -1.67
C TRP A 596 -35.28 16.27 -2.11
N LEU A 597 -34.34 16.10 -3.04
CA LEU A 597 -33.85 14.78 -3.47
C LEU A 597 -33.21 14.02 -2.31
N HIS A 598 -32.39 14.69 -1.49
CA HIS A 598 -31.87 14.12 -0.24
C HIS A 598 -33.00 13.71 0.69
N GLY A 599 -33.97 14.59 0.95
CA GLY A 599 -35.11 14.34 1.84
C GLY A 599 -35.96 13.16 1.38
N GLN A 600 -36.32 13.10 0.11
CA GLN A 600 -37.06 11.97 -0.45
C GLN A 600 -36.28 10.67 -0.35
N PHE A 601 -34.97 10.70 -0.59
CA PHE A 601 -34.10 9.54 -0.41
C PHE A 601 -34.03 9.08 1.06
N LEU A 602 -33.92 10.02 1.99
CA LEU A 602 -33.81 9.76 3.42
C LEU A 602 -35.16 9.44 4.11
N ASN A 603 -36.30 9.79 3.49
CA ASN A 603 -37.64 9.52 4.00
C ASN A 603 -38.02 8.03 3.80
N THR A 604 -37.44 7.14 4.60
CA THR A 604 -37.68 5.69 4.52
C THR A 604 -38.58 5.24 5.67
N GLU A 605 -39.66 4.52 5.33
CA GLU A 605 -40.50 3.81 6.30
C GLU A 605 -39.89 2.48 6.77
N SER A 606 -38.89 1.94 6.06
CA SER A 606 -38.30 0.62 6.37
C SER A 606 -37.66 0.54 7.76
N LEU A 607 -37.21 1.67 8.33
CA LEU A 607 -36.67 1.70 9.70
C LEU A 607 -37.73 1.72 10.81
N SER A 608 -39.01 1.95 10.51
CA SER A 608 -40.05 2.01 11.55
C SER A 608 -40.62 0.64 11.95
N LYS A 609 -40.24 -0.46 11.29
CA LYS A 609 -40.89 -1.77 11.47
C LYS A 609 -40.20 -2.72 12.45
N SER A 610 -39.06 -2.38 13.07
CA SER A 610 -38.46 -3.24 14.09
C SER A 610 -37.76 -2.46 15.20
N GLU A 611 -38.48 -2.19 16.29
CA GLU A 611 -37.89 -1.59 17.50
C GLU A 611 -36.82 -2.49 18.17
N ASN A 612 -36.70 -3.77 17.76
CA ASN A 612 -35.86 -4.79 18.43
C ASN A 612 -34.88 -5.60 17.54
N HIS A 613 -34.68 -5.25 16.26
CA HIS A 613 -33.67 -5.93 15.42
C HIS A 613 -32.52 -5.01 15.02
N GLU A 614 -31.30 -5.45 15.31
CA GLU A 614 -30.07 -4.85 14.82
C GLU A 614 -29.97 -5.07 13.29
N PHE A 615 -30.16 -4.01 12.51
CA PHE A 615 -30.13 -4.08 11.05
C PHE A 615 -28.75 -4.49 10.49
N SER A 616 -28.77 -5.30 9.43
CA SER A 616 -27.61 -5.63 8.62
C SER A 616 -27.37 -4.57 7.54
N ILE A 617 -26.12 -4.12 7.38
CA ILE A 617 -25.72 -3.14 6.34
C ILE A 617 -26.09 -3.62 4.93
N LYS A 618 -26.08 -4.94 4.70
CA LYS A 618 -26.44 -5.55 3.41
C LYS A 618 -27.91 -5.31 3.05
N GLU A 619 -28.81 -5.39 4.03
CA GLU A 619 -30.24 -5.17 3.83
C GLU A 619 -30.51 -3.69 3.56
N LEU A 620 -29.91 -2.79 4.35
CA LEU A 620 -30.02 -1.35 4.11
C LEU A 620 -29.55 -0.97 2.70
N ASN A 621 -28.38 -1.48 2.28
CA ASN A 621 -27.85 -1.18 0.94
C ASN A 621 -28.79 -1.67 -0.18
N LYS A 622 -29.43 -2.83 0.02
CA LYS A 622 -30.43 -3.36 -0.93
C LYS A 622 -31.65 -2.43 -1.02
N ASP A 623 -32.25 -2.08 0.11
CA ASP A 623 -33.43 -1.21 0.16
C ASP A 623 -33.14 0.19 -0.42
N LEU A 624 -31.99 0.77 -0.09
CA LEU A 624 -31.56 2.05 -0.64
C LEU A 624 -31.37 1.98 -2.16
N THR A 625 -30.81 0.87 -2.66
CA THR A 625 -30.64 0.66 -4.10
C THR A 625 -32.00 0.55 -4.81
N GLU A 626 -32.97 -0.16 -4.24
CA GLU A 626 -34.34 -0.23 -4.77
C GLU A 626 -35.01 1.15 -4.79
N LYS A 627 -34.79 1.97 -3.76
CA LYS A 627 -35.34 3.32 -3.66
C LYS A 627 -34.78 4.28 -4.71
N ILE A 628 -33.51 4.13 -5.10
CA ILE A 628 -32.94 4.88 -6.22
C ILE A 628 -33.80 4.69 -7.48
N HIS A 629 -34.35 3.51 -7.73
CA HIS A 629 -35.23 3.28 -8.89
C HIS A 629 -36.58 4.01 -8.78
N GLN A 630 -37.13 4.18 -7.57
CA GLN A 630 -38.42 4.84 -7.33
C GLN A 630 -38.34 6.36 -7.47
N ILE A 631 -37.26 6.98 -6.97
CA ILE A 631 -37.06 8.44 -6.96
C ILE A 631 -36.77 9.01 -8.35
N LYS A 632 -36.36 8.18 -9.32
CA LYS A 632 -36.10 8.58 -10.72
C LYS A 632 -37.31 9.17 -11.46
N SER A 633 -38.53 9.09 -10.91
CA SER A 633 -39.69 9.73 -11.51
C SER A 633 -39.69 11.25 -11.32
N LEU A 634 -39.30 11.99 -12.37
CA LEU A 634 -39.30 13.47 -12.41
C LEU A 634 -40.67 14.12 -12.12
N SER A 635 -41.75 13.35 -12.15
CA SER A 635 -43.11 13.81 -11.87
C SER A 635 -43.28 14.38 -10.46
N SER A 636 -42.61 13.82 -9.45
CA SER A 636 -42.75 14.28 -8.06
C SER A 636 -41.96 15.56 -7.80
N LEU A 637 -40.78 15.68 -8.40
CA LEU A 637 -39.97 16.90 -8.33
C LEU A 637 -40.65 18.08 -9.05
N ASN A 638 -41.30 17.83 -10.20
CA ASN A 638 -42.10 18.85 -10.87
C ASN A 638 -43.32 19.30 -10.04
N LYS A 639 -43.95 18.41 -9.26
CA LYS A 639 -45.05 18.77 -8.34
C LYS A 639 -44.56 19.63 -7.18
N PHE A 640 -43.39 19.34 -6.62
CA PHE A 640 -42.77 20.15 -5.57
C PHE A 640 -42.60 21.61 -6.01
N PHE A 641 -42.15 21.85 -7.24
CA PHE A 641 -42.00 23.21 -7.79
C PHE A 641 -43.31 23.87 -8.27
N GLN A 642 -44.46 23.18 -8.20
CA GLN A 642 -45.78 23.80 -8.39
C GLN A 642 -46.30 24.47 -7.10
N LEU A 643 -45.73 24.13 -5.95
CA LEU A 643 -46.03 24.73 -4.66
C LEU A 643 -45.43 26.14 -4.55
N SER A 644 -46.00 26.98 -3.70
CA SER A 644 -45.41 28.27 -3.31
C SER A 644 -44.08 28.08 -2.55
N GLY A 645 -43.23 29.11 -2.50
CA GLY A 645 -41.94 29.03 -1.82
C GLY A 645 -42.04 28.70 -0.33
N GLU A 646 -43.11 29.15 0.35
CA GLU A 646 -43.38 28.82 1.76
C GLU A 646 -43.82 27.35 1.91
N GLU A 647 -44.70 26.85 1.03
CA GLU A 647 -45.10 25.44 1.03
C GLU A 647 -43.93 24.50 0.72
N GLN A 648 -43.01 24.90 -0.17
CA GLN A 648 -41.78 24.16 -0.43
C GLN A 648 -40.88 24.07 0.81
N LEU A 649 -40.77 25.16 1.60
CA LEU A 649 -40.05 25.12 2.87
C LEU A 649 -40.72 24.20 3.88
N VAL A 650 -42.06 24.24 3.98
CA VAL A 650 -42.79 23.34 4.89
C VAL A 650 -42.59 21.87 4.51
N GLU A 651 -42.59 21.54 3.21
CA GLU A 651 -42.30 20.17 2.76
C GLU A 651 -40.85 19.75 3.05
N LEU A 652 -39.87 20.62 2.84
CA LEU A 652 -38.48 20.35 3.18
C LEU A 652 -38.29 20.13 4.69
N GLN A 653 -38.97 20.93 5.52
CA GLN A 653 -38.99 20.75 6.98
C GLN A 653 -39.60 19.41 7.37
N ASP A 654 -40.72 19.02 6.75
CA ASP A 654 -41.35 17.72 7.00
C ASP A 654 -40.44 16.55 6.61
N LEU A 655 -39.74 16.65 5.47
CA LEU A 655 -38.75 15.66 5.05
C LEU A 655 -37.54 15.61 5.98
N ALA A 656 -37.06 16.76 6.46
CA ALA A 656 -35.98 16.87 7.43
C ALA A 656 -36.36 16.25 8.78
N GLU A 657 -37.58 16.49 9.26
CA GLU A 657 -38.14 15.90 10.49
C GLU A 657 -38.35 14.39 10.38
N LYS A 658 -38.77 13.90 9.20
CA LYS A 658 -38.96 12.46 8.96
C LYS A 658 -37.69 11.73 8.51
N SER A 659 -36.59 12.45 8.35
CA SER A 659 -35.37 11.92 7.75
C SER A 659 -34.77 10.79 8.58
N LEU A 660 -34.21 9.80 7.89
CA LEU A 660 -33.45 8.73 8.52
C LEU A 660 -32.30 9.27 9.38
N LEU A 661 -31.61 10.34 8.94
CA LEU A 661 -30.51 10.93 9.70
C LEU A 661 -30.97 11.46 11.05
N LYS A 662 -32.12 12.16 11.10
CA LYS A 662 -32.69 12.64 12.36
C LYS A 662 -33.07 11.48 13.28
N LYS A 663 -33.74 10.45 12.76
CA LYS A 663 -34.07 9.24 13.52
C LYS A 663 -32.83 8.57 14.12
N LEU A 664 -31.75 8.43 13.34
CA LEU A 664 -30.48 7.87 13.83
C LEU A 664 -29.85 8.73 14.94
N VAL A 665 -29.86 10.05 14.77
CA VAL A 665 -29.37 11.01 15.77
C VAL A 665 -30.19 10.89 17.06
N ASP A 666 -31.52 10.84 16.97
CA ASP A 666 -32.39 10.75 18.15
C ASP A 666 -32.33 9.37 18.82
N GLU A 667 -32.22 8.29 18.06
CA GLU A 667 -31.91 6.96 18.59
C GLU A 667 -30.56 6.92 19.30
N THR A 668 -29.55 7.59 18.74
CA THR A 668 -28.23 7.67 19.35
C THR A 668 -28.28 8.44 20.66
N LYS A 669 -29.02 9.55 20.74
CA LYS A 669 -29.28 10.26 22.00
C LYS A 669 -29.97 9.36 23.03
N LYS A 670 -31.06 8.68 22.65
CA LYS A 670 -31.81 7.76 23.53
C LYS A 670 -30.92 6.63 24.04
N LYS A 671 -30.12 6.01 23.16
CA LYS A 671 -29.24 4.89 23.50
C LYS A 671 -28.00 5.33 24.26
N LEU A 672 -27.47 6.54 24.01
CA LEU A 672 -26.45 7.17 24.86
C LEU A 672 -27.00 7.46 26.26
N LEU A 673 -28.31 7.71 26.42
CA LEU A 673 -28.99 7.86 27.72
C LEU A 673 -29.32 6.52 28.40
N SER A 674 -29.47 5.42 27.65
CA SER A 674 -29.88 4.11 28.19
C SER A 674 -28.74 3.09 28.39
N SER A 675 -27.53 3.35 27.89
CA SER A 675 -26.37 2.49 28.17
C SER A 675 -25.86 2.69 29.60
N GLY A 676 -25.74 1.58 30.35
CA GLY A 676 -25.16 1.50 31.69
C GLY A 676 -26.20 1.44 32.81
N SER A 677 -26.32 0.26 33.45
CA SER A 677 -27.14 0.00 34.63
C SER A 677 -26.29 -0.14 35.91
N GLY A 678 -25.23 0.65 36.01
CA GLY A 678 -24.31 0.65 37.16
C GLY A 678 -24.31 2.00 37.86
N GLU A 679 -24.41 2.00 39.20
CA GLU A 679 -24.32 3.16 40.09
C GLU A 679 -22.90 3.76 40.15
N VAL A 680 -22.31 4.11 38.99
CA VAL A 680 -20.99 4.76 38.94
C VAL A 680 -21.18 6.24 38.60
N GLU A 681 -21.15 7.10 39.63
CA GLU A 681 -21.32 8.56 39.53
C GLU A 681 -20.47 9.19 38.40
N HIS A 682 -19.22 8.74 38.25
CA HIS A 682 -18.30 9.20 37.20
C HIS A 682 -18.77 8.87 35.78
N TYR A 683 -19.34 7.67 35.56
CA TYR A 683 -19.82 7.28 34.25
C TYR A 683 -21.04 8.10 33.84
N ASN A 684 -21.96 8.35 34.77
CA ASN A 684 -23.12 9.21 34.53
C ASN A 684 -22.70 10.63 34.16
N TYR A 685 -21.68 11.18 34.82
CA TYR A 685 -21.11 12.48 34.46
C TYR A 685 -20.48 12.49 33.06
N ILE A 686 -19.66 11.49 32.72
CA ILE A 686 -19.05 11.37 31.39
C ILE A 686 -20.14 11.29 30.32
N LYS A 687 -21.18 10.49 30.56
CA LYS A 687 -22.34 10.33 29.67
C LYS A 687 -23.10 11.64 29.47
N GLU A 688 -23.34 12.40 30.53
CA GLU A 688 -23.95 13.73 30.46
C GLU A 688 -23.10 14.69 29.61
N LYS A 689 -21.79 14.72 29.83
CA LYS A 689 -20.88 15.57 29.04
C LYS A 689 -20.78 15.14 27.58
N LEU A 690 -20.68 13.85 27.29
CA LEU A 690 -20.71 13.33 25.93
C LEU A 690 -22.02 13.69 25.22
N LEU A 691 -23.15 13.61 25.93
CA LEU A 691 -24.44 14.03 25.39
C LEU A 691 -24.48 15.54 25.14
N ASN A 692 -23.91 16.35 26.04
CA ASN A 692 -23.78 17.79 25.83
C ASN A 692 -22.95 18.11 24.59
N TYR A 693 -21.76 17.52 24.44
CA TYR A 693 -20.91 17.71 23.26
C TYR A 693 -21.60 17.23 21.98
N PHE A 694 -22.31 16.10 22.03
CA PHE A 694 -23.08 15.61 20.90
C PHE A 694 -24.23 16.56 20.53
N ASN A 695 -24.92 17.15 21.49
CA ASN A 695 -26.00 18.12 21.23
C ASN A 695 -25.46 19.46 20.73
N GLN A 696 -24.35 19.93 21.29
CA GLN A 696 -23.74 21.22 20.98
C GLN A 696 -22.72 21.16 19.82
N PHE A 697 -22.55 20.00 19.16
CA PHE A 697 -21.62 19.83 18.04
C PHE A 697 -21.76 20.89 16.95
N GLU A 698 -22.97 21.37 16.68
CA GLU A 698 -23.20 22.44 15.70
C GLU A 698 -22.43 23.73 16.02
N LYS A 699 -22.26 24.08 17.30
CA LYS A 699 -21.45 25.24 17.72
C LYS A 699 -19.98 25.05 17.31
N LEU A 700 -19.43 23.85 17.52
CA LEU A 700 -18.07 23.52 17.08
C LEU A 700 -17.95 23.56 15.55
N ASP A 701 -18.86 22.89 14.85
CA ASP A 701 -18.85 22.79 13.38
C ASP A 701 -19.01 24.18 12.74
N THR A 702 -19.71 25.11 13.40
CA THR A 702 -19.88 26.51 12.94
C THR A 702 -18.54 27.23 12.77
N VAL A 703 -17.56 26.95 13.62
CA VAL A 703 -16.23 27.58 13.56
C VAL A 703 -15.24 26.71 12.80
N LEU A 704 -15.23 25.40 13.08
CA LEU A 704 -14.21 24.48 12.55
C LEU A 704 -14.45 24.14 11.08
N TYR A 705 -15.70 23.87 10.67
CA TYR A 705 -15.95 23.36 9.33
C TYR A 705 -15.57 24.34 8.21
N PRO A 706 -15.84 25.66 8.32
CA PRO A 706 -15.34 26.63 7.34
C PRO A 706 -13.82 26.62 7.20
N LEU A 707 -13.10 26.51 8.33
CA LEU A 707 -11.63 26.45 8.34
C LEU A 707 -11.13 25.13 7.73
N ASP A 708 -11.71 24.01 8.14
CA ASP A 708 -11.39 22.67 7.62
C ASP A 708 -11.59 22.58 6.11
N TYR A 709 -12.74 23.07 5.65
CA TYR A 709 -13.14 23.06 4.25
C TYR A 709 -12.20 23.90 3.39
N LEU A 710 -11.81 25.09 3.85
CA LEU A 710 -10.90 25.98 3.13
C LEU A 710 -9.44 25.53 3.21
N ALA A 711 -9.00 25.00 4.35
CA ALA A 711 -7.65 24.47 4.53
C ALA A 711 -7.45 23.14 3.77
N GLY A 712 -8.56 22.48 3.40
CA GLY A 712 -8.56 21.23 2.65
C GLY A 712 -7.88 20.10 3.42
N ILE A 713 -8.10 20.01 4.74
CA ILE A 713 -7.46 19.01 5.60
C ILE A 713 -8.13 17.66 5.36
N PRO A 714 -7.47 16.72 4.66
CA PRO A 714 -8.12 15.50 4.22
C PRO A 714 -8.18 14.43 5.34
N GLU A 715 -7.25 14.47 6.29
CA GLU A 715 -7.08 13.53 7.42
C GLU A 715 -6.74 14.27 8.71
N LYS A 716 -7.26 13.79 9.84
CA LYS A 716 -7.11 14.46 11.14
C LYS A 716 -6.06 13.76 12.04
N GLN A 717 -5.44 12.69 11.54
CA GLN A 717 -4.30 12.02 12.16
C GLN A 717 -2.96 12.48 11.59
N LEU A 718 -1.92 12.38 12.42
CA LEU A 718 -0.54 12.58 11.99
C LEU A 718 -0.06 11.34 11.23
N ILE A 719 0.70 11.57 10.17
CA ILE A 719 1.32 10.51 9.37
C ILE A 719 2.83 10.56 9.62
N GLU A 720 3.37 9.49 10.19
CA GLU A 720 4.81 9.32 10.39
C GLU A 720 5.41 8.56 9.20
N THR A 721 6.57 8.99 8.68
CA THR A 721 7.22 8.37 7.52
C THR A 721 8.49 7.63 7.92
N PHE A 722 8.67 6.41 7.41
CA PHE A 722 9.83 5.56 7.70
C PHE A 722 10.43 4.99 6.41
N ARG A 723 11.71 5.26 6.17
CA ARG A 723 12.47 4.61 5.10
C ARG A 723 12.94 3.24 5.55
N ILE A 724 12.89 2.27 4.65
CA ILE A 724 13.54 0.97 4.80
C ILE A 724 14.65 0.89 3.77
N SER A 725 15.88 1.02 4.24
CA SER A 725 17.10 0.83 3.46
C SER A 725 18.13 0.07 4.28
N PRO A 726 19.11 -0.57 3.63
CA PRO A 726 20.28 -1.12 4.30
C PRO A 726 20.99 -0.12 5.22
N GLU A 727 20.93 1.18 4.91
CA GLU A 727 21.59 2.27 5.65
C GLU A 727 20.88 2.65 6.94
N ASP A 728 19.55 2.59 6.93
CA ASP A 728 18.72 2.97 8.08
C ASP A 728 18.60 1.84 9.11
N ALA A 729 18.87 0.59 8.71
CA ALA A 729 18.84 -0.56 9.58
C ALA A 729 20.13 -0.68 10.40
N GLN A 730 20.18 -0.03 11.57
CA GLN A 730 21.41 0.12 12.37
C GLN A 730 21.46 -0.70 13.67
N LEU A 731 20.38 -1.40 14.01
CA LEU A 731 20.21 -2.24 15.20
C LEU A 731 20.50 -3.73 14.94
N GLY A 732 20.76 -4.46 16.02
CA GLY A 732 21.01 -5.90 16.00
C GLY A 732 22.20 -6.28 15.11
N LEU A 733 22.07 -7.35 14.33
CA LEU A 733 23.14 -7.81 13.42
C LEU A 733 23.49 -6.82 12.30
N SER A 734 22.63 -5.84 12.02
CA SER A 734 22.92 -4.81 11.01
C SER A 734 23.87 -3.73 11.53
N SER A 735 24.03 -3.62 12.86
CA SER A 735 24.93 -2.65 13.50
C SER A 735 26.41 -2.78 13.11
N LYS A 736 26.84 -3.96 12.64
CA LYS A 736 28.22 -4.20 12.16
C LYS A 736 28.59 -3.43 10.88
N PHE A 737 27.63 -2.76 10.26
CA PHE A 737 27.79 -1.90 9.08
C PHE A 737 27.69 -0.40 9.39
N ASN A 738 27.63 -0.03 10.67
CA ASN A 738 27.49 1.37 11.11
C ASN A 738 28.76 2.21 10.90
N ASP A 739 29.88 1.59 10.51
CA ASP A 739 31.14 2.27 10.17
C ASP A 739 31.10 2.95 8.79
N GLY A 740 30.01 2.82 8.03
CA GLY A 740 29.78 3.53 6.76
C GLY A 740 30.55 2.97 5.57
N GLU A 741 31.67 2.28 5.80
CA GLU A 741 32.56 1.72 4.76
C GLU A 741 32.05 0.38 4.19
N ARG A 742 31.17 -0.34 4.91
CA ARG A 742 30.80 -1.73 4.58
C ARG A 742 29.40 -1.89 4.01
N LEU A 743 28.66 -0.80 3.84
CA LEU A 743 27.23 -0.83 3.56
C LEU A 743 26.93 -1.30 2.12
N GLU A 744 27.76 -0.91 1.16
CA GLU A 744 27.77 -1.40 -0.23
C GLU A 744 28.07 -2.90 -0.34
N GLN A 745 28.57 -3.51 0.74
CA GLN A 745 28.95 -4.91 0.80
C GLN A 745 27.84 -5.80 1.38
N LYS A 746 26.71 -5.21 1.79
CA LYS A 746 25.59 -5.90 2.44
C LYS A 746 24.65 -6.57 1.42
N LEU A 747 24.30 -5.85 0.35
CA LEU A 747 23.42 -6.35 -0.71
C LEU A 747 24.23 -6.75 -1.95
N ALA A 748 24.17 -8.04 -2.30
CA ALA A 748 24.83 -8.55 -3.50
C ALA A 748 24.15 -8.01 -4.77
N GLY A 749 22.83 -7.78 -4.69
CA GLY A 749 22.00 -7.28 -5.78
C GLY A 749 22.35 -5.88 -6.24
N ASP A 750 22.96 -5.05 -5.37
CA ASP A 750 23.35 -3.68 -5.69
C ASP A 750 24.52 -3.61 -6.69
N THR A 751 25.31 -4.70 -6.78
CA THR A 751 26.36 -4.84 -7.78
C THR A 751 25.81 -4.81 -9.23
N LEU A 752 26.67 -4.45 -10.19
CA LEU A 752 26.32 -4.39 -11.62
C LEU A 752 25.15 -3.43 -11.93
N ARG A 753 25.07 -2.27 -11.24
CA ARG A 753 23.95 -1.32 -11.33
C ARG A 753 22.60 -1.95 -10.96
N ALA A 754 22.52 -2.54 -9.77
CA ALA A 754 21.30 -3.18 -9.27
C ALA A 754 20.81 -4.39 -10.10
N PHE A 755 21.73 -5.15 -10.73
CA PHE A 755 21.43 -6.38 -11.48
C PHE A 755 22.13 -7.63 -10.93
N GLY A 756 23.00 -7.49 -9.93
CA GLY A 756 23.81 -8.58 -9.38
C GLY A 756 22.99 -9.83 -9.03
N GLY A 757 21.83 -9.63 -8.40
CA GLY A 757 20.99 -10.71 -7.91
C GLY A 757 20.57 -11.72 -8.98
N PHE A 758 20.52 -11.37 -10.26
CA PHE A 758 20.13 -12.31 -11.32
C PHE A 758 21.23 -13.31 -11.71
N PHE A 759 22.48 -13.07 -11.32
CA PHE A 759 23.63 -13.88 -11.74
C PHE A 759 23.90 -15.11 -10.88
N LYS A 760 23.63 -15.03 -9.58
CA LYS A 760 23.91 -16.13 -8.64
C LYS A 760 22.71 -16.40 -7.74
N LYS A 761 22.38 -17.68 -7.56
CA LYS A 761 21.30 -18.10 -6.67
C LYS A 761 21.64 -17.78 -5.21
N SER A 762 22.92 -17.89 -4.84
CA SER A 762 23.41 -17.55 -3.49
C SER A 762 23.25 -16.06 -3.16
N TRP A 763 23.43 -15.17 -4.13
CA TRP A 763 23.22 -13.73 -3.97
C TRP A 763 21.75 -13.40 -3.72
N ARG A 764 20.83 -14.09 -4.42
CA ARG A 764 19.39 -13.91 -4.18
C ARG A 764 18.99 -14.33 -2.78
N ALA A 765 19.49 -15.48 -2.33
CA ALA A 765 19.24 -15.96 -0.98
C ALA A 765 19.79 -15.00 0.08
N ASN A 766 20.99 -14.44 -0.12
CA ASN A 766 21.57 -13.40 0.73
C ASN A 766 20.68 -12.15 0.81
N ASP A 767 20.21 -11.63 -0.32
CA ASP A 767 19.44 -10.40 -0.35
C ASP A 767 18.06 -10.58 0.28
N ILE A 768 17.42 -11.74 0.11
CA ILE A 768 16.18 -12.10 0.83
C ILE A 768 16.43 -12.10 2.35
N LEU A 769 17.51 -12.76 2.80
CA LEU A 769 17.88 -12.81 4.21
C LEU A 769 18.07 -11.41 4.80
N TRP A 770 18.84 -10.54 4.12
CA TRP A 770 19.02 -9.16 4.55
C TRP A 770 17.73 -8.34 4.52
N GLY A 771 16.86 -8.57 3.53
CA GLY A 771 15.55 -7.95 3.46
C GLY A 771 14.69 -8.25 4.69
N ARG A 772 14.74 -9.49 5.18
CA ARG A 772 14.05 -9.88 6.41
C ARG A 772 14.68 -9.23 7.65
N LEU A 773 16.01 -9.28 7.79
CA LEU A 773 16.70 -8.67 8.93
C LEU A 773 16.40 -7.16 9.02
N ASP A 774 16.55 -6.44 7.91
CA ASP A 774 16.32 -4.99 7.88
C ASP A 774 14.84 -4.63 8.00
N GLY A 775 13.94 -5.44 7.44
CA GLY A 775 12.49 -5.30 7.60
C GLY A 775 12.07 -5.36 9.07
N LEU A 776 12.50 -6.41 9.80
CA LEU A 776 12.22 -6.54 11.24
C LEU A 776 12.78 -5.36 12.03
N ASN A 777 14.04 -4.99 11.79
CA ASN A 777 14.69 -3.86 12.43
C ASN A 777 13.86 -2.57 12.28
N ARG A 778 13.50 -2.22 11.04
CA ARG A 778 12.76 -0.98 10.75
C ARG A 778 11.33 -1.00 11.29
N ILE A 779 10.67 -2.15 11.30
CA ILE A 779 9.34 -2.31 11.90
C ILE A 779 9.44 -2.10 13.42
N VAL A 780 10.40 -2.72 14.10
CA VAL A 780 10.57 -2.58 15.55
C VAL A 780 10.88 -1.13 15.92
N ASP A 781 11.83 -0.49 15.24
CA ASP A 781 12.24 0.89 15.50
C ASP A 781 11.09 1.89 15.31
N ALA A 782 10.20 1.64 14.34
CA ALA A 782 9.04 2.49 14.11
C ALA A 782 7.90 2.25 15.12
N LEU A 783 7.69 1.02 15.60
CA LEU A 783 6.53 0.67 16.42
C LEU A 783 6.79 0.76 17.92
N VAL A 784 7.98 0.37 18.38
CA VAL A 784 8.34 0.28 19.79
C VAL A 784 8.90 1.62 20.26
N THR A 785 8.02 2.53 20.66
CA THR A 785 8.38 3.86 21.18
C THR A 785 7.86 4.06 22.60
N GLU A 786 8.43 5.01 23.32
CA GLU A 786 8.05 5.38 24.70
C GLU A 786 6.53 5.51 24.88
N GLU A 787 5.87 6.26 23.98
CA GLU A 787 4.42 6.49 24.04
C GLU A 787 3.60 5.20 23.79
N LYS A 788 4.12 4.28 22.97
CA LYS A 788 3.35 3.08 22.58
C LYS A 788 3.48 1.97 23.60
N ILE A 789 4.60 1.87 24.31
CA ILE A 789 4.84 0.79 25.29
C ILE A 789 4.37 1.11 26.71
N LYS A 790 4.01 2.36 27.02
CA LYS A 790 3.61 2.78 28.37
C LYS A 790 2.49 1.91 29.00
N ASN A 791 1.57 1.39 28.19
CA ASN A 791 0.41 0.60 28.65
C ASN A 791 0.72 -0.90 28.81
N PHE A 792 1.93 -1.36 28.47
CA PHE A 792 2.27 -2.77 28.49
C PHE A 792 2.05 -3.45 29.85
N PRO A 793 2.45 -2.87 31.01
CA PRO A 793 2.21 -3.49 32.31
C PRO A 793 0.73 -3.74 32.60
N LYS A 794 -0.12 -2.80 32.19
CA LYS A 794 -1.56 -2.90 32.38
C LYS A 794 -2.21 -3.95 31.47
N LEU A 795 -1.75 -4.06 30.22
CA LEU A 795 -2.19 -5.12 29.32
C LEU A 795 -1.92 -6.50 29.95
N LEU A 796 -0.71 -6.70 30.50
CA LEU A 796 -0.33 -7.96 31.14
C LEU A 796 -1.20 -8.28 32.36
N GLU A 797 -1.55 -7.27 33.16
CA GLU A 797 -2.47 -7.42 34.28
C GLU A 797 -3.84 -7.93 33.83
N ILE A 798 -4.45 -7.24 32.87
CA ILE A 798 -5.78 -7.57 32.35
C ILE A 798 -5.81 -8.98 31.78
N GLU A 799 -4.81 -9.35 30.98
CA GLU A 799 -4.78 -10.68 30.35
C GLU A 799 -4.45 -11.80 31.33
N ALA A 800 -3.57 -11.56 32.32
CA ALA A 800 -3.32 -12.51 33.41
C ALA A 800 -4.59 -12.77 34.23
N GLU A 801 -5.36 -11.73 34.57
CA GLU A 801 -6.64 -11.88 35.28
C GLU A 801 -7.70 -12.61 34.47
N LYS A 802 -7.84 -12.27 33.18
CA LYS A 802 -8.77 -12.96 32.28
C LYS A 802 -8.45 -14.45 32.20
N GLU A 803 -7.17 -14.78 32.07
CA GLU A 803 -6.73 -16.17 32.01
C GLU A 803 -6.91 -16.87 33.36
N ALA A 804 -6.63 -16.19 34.48
CA ALA A 804 -6.85 -16.72 35.82
C ALA A 804 -8.32 -17.09 36.06
N LYS A 805 -9.23 -16.19 35.64
CA LYS A 805 -10.70 -16.41 35.67
C LYS A 805 -11.09 -17.58 34.77
N LYS A 806 -10.56 -17.65 33.54
CA LYS A 806 -10.88 -18.71 32.56
C LYS A 806 -10.41 -20.10 33.02
N LYS A 807 -9.24 -20.18 33.68
CA LYS A 807 -8.65 -21.45 34.15
C LYS A 807 -9.00 -21.81 35.59
N ASN A 808 -9.64 -20.89 36.31
CA ASN A 808 -9.93 -21.02 37.74
C ASN A 808 -8.65 -21.29 38.57
N GLN A 809 -7.55 -20.61 38.23
CA GLN A 809 -6.23 -20.74 38.86
C GLN A 809 -5.56 -19.37 38.94
N PRO A 810 -4.78 -19.05 40.00
CA PRO A 810 -4.08 -17.78 40.07
C PRO A 810 -2.98 -17.71 39.00
N ILE A 811 -3.02 -16.68 38.18
CA ILE A 811 -1.97 -16.35 37.21
C ILE A 811 -1.58 -14.90 37.48
N ASP A 812 -0.30 -14.67 37.76
CA ASP A 812 0.25 -13.33 37.96
C ASP A 812 0.87 -12.77 36.65
N ARG A 813 1.18 -11.47 36.66
CA ARG A 813 1.75 -10.75 35.52
C ARG A 813 3.08 -11.36 35.05
N ALA A 814 3.92 -11.76 36.01
CA ALA A 814 5.25 -12.31 35.75
C ALA A 814 5.17 -13.68 35.05
N SER A 815 4.26 -14.55 35.49
CA SER A 815 4.01 -15.86 34.90
C SER A 815 3.43 -15.75 33.49
N TYR A 816 2.50 -14.80 33.28
CA TYR A 816 1.97 -14.50 31.96
C TYR A 816 3.07 -13.97 31.02
N LEU A 817 3.88 -13.00 31.48
CA LEU A 817 5.01 -12.46 30.73
C LEU A 817 6.03 -13.55 30.37
N ASP A 818 6.37 -14.43 31.31
CA ASP A 818 7.29 -15.54 31.06
C ASP A 818 6.80 -16.46 29.95
N ARG A 819 5.49 -16.75 29.89
CA ARG A 819 4.89 -17.53 28.80
C ARG A 819 4.82 -16.76 27.50
N LEU A 820 4.55 -15.46 27.54
CA LEU A 820 4.55 -14.60 26.36
C LEU A 820 5.93 -14.54 25.71
N LEU A 821 6.97 -14.34 26.50
CA LEU A 821 8.36 -14.38 26.03
C LEU A 821 8.72 -15.78 25.51
N GLU A 822 8.25 -16.84 26.16
CA GLU A 822 8.46 -18.20 25.68
C GLU A 822 7.81 -18.44 24.32
N GLU A 823 6.53 -18.11 24.13
CA GLU A 823 5.86 -18.28 22.84
C GLU A 823 6.44 -17.38 21.74
N ALA A 824 6.95 -16.19 22.09
CA ALA A 824 7.58 -15.28 21.13
C ALA A 824 8.93 -15.82 20.61
N LEU A 825 9.71 -16.49 21.46
CA LEU A 825 11.02 -17.04 21.11
C LEU A 825 10.95 -18.49 20.60
N PHE A 826 9.98 -19.27 21.09
CA PHE A 826 9.81 -20.72 20.83
C PHE A 826 8.57 -21.04 19.96
N SER A 827 8.18 -20.15 19.04
CA SER A 827 6.95 -20.28 18.24
C SER A 827 6.83 -21.60 17.46
N ASP A 828 5.62 -22.12 17.38
CA ASP A 828 5.26 -23.36 16.69
C ASP A 828 5.23 -23.20 15.16
N PHE A 829 5.24 -21.98 14.63
CA PHE A 829 5.49 -21.71 13.21
C PHE A 829 6.71 -22.48 12.67
N ASP A 830 7.73 -22.65 13.50
CA ASP A 830 8.93 -23.42 13.17
C ASP A 830 8.77 -24.89 13.60
N ARG A 831 7.73 -25.64 13.17
CA ARG A 831 7.59 -27.08 13.55
C ARG A 831 8.77 -27.96 13.10
N GLU A 832 9.53 -27.52 12.09
CA GLU A 832 10.80 -28.15 11.69
C GLU A 832 11.97 -27.80 12.64
N ARG A 833 11.76 -26.98 13.68
CA ARG A 833 12.60 -26.92 14.90
C ARG A 833 12.61 -28.28 15.56
N SER A 834 13.46 -29.09 15.00
CA SER A 834 14.60 -29.62 15.71
C SER A 834 15.23 -28.60 16.69
N LEU A 835 14.56 -28.27 17.80
CA LEU A 835 15.26 -28.01 19.08
C LEU A 835 15.92 -29.33 19.54
N LYS A 836 16.69 -29.97 18.65
CA LYS A 836 17.28 -31.30 18.84
C LYS A 836 18.47 -31.24 19.80
N SER A 837 19.05 -30.05 20.01
CA SER A 837 20.13 -29.86 20.98
C SER A 837 19.60 -29.09 22.19
N GLU A 838 19.96 -29.57 23.39
CA GLU A 838 19.67 -28.86 24.66
C GLU A 838 20.42 -27.52 24.74
N VAL A 839 21.51 -27.38 23.96
CA VAL A 839 22.33 -26.17 23.85
C VAL A 839 21.53 -25.01 23.25
N ASP A 840 20.75 -25.25 22.19
CA ASP A 840 19.95 -24.20 21.54
C ASP A 840 18.82 -23.71 22.44
N LYS A 841 18.19 -24.64 23.16
CA LYS A 841 17.17 -24.30 24.17
C LYS A 841 17.78 -23.44 25.27
N GLN A 842 18.94 -23.83 25.80
CA GLN A 842 19.61 -23.06 26.83
C GLN A 842 19.98 -21.65 26.33
N TYR A 843 20.51 -21.54 25.11
CA TYR A 843 20.87 -20.23 24.55
C TYR A 843 19.66 -19.30 24.37
N LEU A 844 18.53 -19.83 23.88
CA LEU A 844 17.29 -19.07 23.78
C LEU A 844 16.70 -18.74 25.16
N MET A 845 16.86 -19.60 26.16
CA MET A 845 16.48 -19.31 27.55
C MET A 845 17.34 -18.19 28.15
N ASP A 846 18.63 -18.15 27.84
CA ASP A 846 19.52 -17.06 28.27
C ASP A 846 19.09 -15.73 27.62
N LYS A 847 18.71 -15.75 26.33
CA LYS A 847 18.16 -14.57 25.63
C LYS A 847 16.79 -14.15 26.14
N LYS A 848 15.92 -15.10 26.49
CA LYS A 848 14.66 -14.85 27.19
C LYS A 848 14.91 -14.12 28.51
N LYS A 849 15.87 -14.61 29.30
CA LYS A 849 16.26 -14.01 30.58
C LYS A 849 16.80 -12.59 30.40
N GLU A 850 17.65 -12.38 29.40
CA GLU A 850 18.17 -11.04 29.05
C GLU A 850 17.05 -10.06 28.71
N LEU A 851 16.10 -10.45 27.84
CA LEU A 851 14.95 -9.62 27.50
C LEU A 851 14.07 -9.34 28.71
N LYS A 852 13.85 -10.35 29.57
CA LYS A 852 13.09 -10.21 30.80
C LYS A 852 13.73 -9.17 31.71
N GLU A 853 15.03 -9.31 32.03
CA GLU A 853 15.79 -8.38 32.87
C GLU A 853 15.72 -6.92 32.35
N LYS A 854 15.80 -6.73 31.03
CA LYS A 854 15.64 -5.40 30.43
C LYS A 854 14.21 -4.85 30.54
N LEU A 855 13.20 -5.71 30.43
CA LEU A 855 11.80 -5.32 30.70
C LEU A 855 11.56 -4.97 32.16
N GLU A 856 12.19 -5.65 33.12
CA GLU A 856 12.07 -5.30 34.55
C GLU A 856 12.69 -3.92 34.83
N LYS A 857 13.80 -3.59 34.16
CA LYS A 857 14.42 -2.24 34.23
C LYS A 857 13.53 -1.17 33.62
N LEU A 858 12.85 -1.48 32.50
CA LEU A 858 11.92 -0.55 31.86
C LEU A 858 10.65 -0.35 32.67
N PHE A 859 10.16 -1.42 33.30
CA PHE A 859 8.91 -1.44 34.03
C PHE A 859 9.09 -2.11 35.40
N PRO A 860 9.67 -1.40 36.41
CA PRO A 860 9.84 -1.94 37.76
C PRO A 860 8.51 -2.39 38.41
N SER A 861 7.41 -1.76 38.01
CA SER A 861 6.04 -2.05 38.45
C SER A 861 5.55 -3.46 38.07
N LEU A 862 6.21 -4.16 37.15
CA LEU A 862 5.89 -5.55 36.82
C LEU A 862 6.14 -6.50 38.00
N TYR A 863 7.04 -6.15 38.91
CA TYR A 863 7.48 -7.02 40.02
C TYR A 863 7.35 -6.36 41.40
N ALA A 864 7.24 -5.02 41.47
CA ALA A 864 7.05 -4.27 42.70
C ALA A 864 5.83 -3.32 42.59
N PRO A 865 4.64 -3.72 43.08
CA PRO A 865 3.40 -2.93 42.95
C PRO A 865 3.45 -1.54 43.60
N SER A 866 4.39 -1.30 44.51
CA SER A 866 4.52 -0.07 45.29
C SER A 866 5.43 1.00 44.66
N SER A 867 6.07 0.73 43.52
CA SER A 867 6.79 1.76 42.77
C SER A 867 5.82 2.49 41.84
N GLY A 868 5.52 3.76 42.11
CA GLY A 868 4.68 4.58 41.21
C GLY A 868 5.21 4.61 39.77
N GLU A 869 4.35 5.00 38.82
CA GLU A 869 4.71 5.11 37.40
C GLU A 869 5.89 6.09 37.21
N GLN A 870 7.07 5.58 36.88
CA GLN A 870 8.20 6.39 36.48
C GLN A 870 8.25 6.56 34.97
N PRO A 871 8.70 7.72 34.46
CA PRO A 871 8.91 7.91 33.03
C PRO A 871 9.95 6.91 32.51
N ILE A 872 9.70 6.37 31.32
CA ILE A 872 10.56 5.35 30.71
C ILE A 872 11.92 5.98 30.36
N ASN A 873 12.99 5.39 30.88
CA ASN A 873 14.34 5.84 30.55
C ASN A 873 14.65 5.52 29.07
N LYS A 874 15.00 6.55 28.29
CA LYS A 874 15.28 6.44 26.85
C LYS A 874 16.48 5.54 26.53
N GLU A 875 17.51 5.54 27.36
CA GLU A 875 18.70 4.70 27.18
C GLU A 875 18.35 3.22 27.41
N TYR A 876 17.57 2.92 28.45
CA TYR A 876 17.08 1.57 28.70
C TYR A 876 16.14 1.10 27.58
N LEU A 877 15.34 2.02 27.04
CA LEU A 877 14.46 1.71 25.91
C LEU A 877 15.27 1.36 24.66
N GLN A 878 16.28 2.16 24.32
CA GLN A 878 17.13 1.89 23.17
C GLN A 878 17.89 0.56 23.31
N ASP A 879 18.41 0.27 24.51
CA ASP A 879 19.09 -0.98 24.82
C ASP A 879 18.14 -2.20 24.71
N PHE A 880 16.89 -2.06 25.18
CA PHE A 880 15.86 -3.07 25.02
C PHE A 880 15.47 -3.30 23.56
N ILE A 881 15.23 -2.23 22.79
CA ILE A 881 14.91 -2.29 21.36
C ILE A 881 16.04 -3.03 20.62
N ASN A 882 17.30 -2.72 20.91
CA ASN A 882 18.42 -3.41 20.28
C ASN A 882 18.46 -4.91 20.60
N SER A 883 18.21 -5.31 21.87
CA SER A 883 18.10 -6.74 22.21
C SER A 883 16.88 -7.40 21.56
N LEU A 884 15.75 -6.71 21.47
CA LEU A 884 14.54 -7.22 20.82
C LEU A 884 14.79 -7.51 19.33
N VAL A 885 15.41 -6.57 18.62
CA VAL A 885 15.83 -6.75 17.22
C VAL A 885 16.84 -7.89 17.10
N SER A 886 17.83 -7.93 17.98
CA SER A 886 18.86 -9.00 17.98
C SER A 886 18.25 -10.39 18.13
N VAL A 887 17.30 -10.56 19.06
CA VAL A 887 16.61 -11.84 19.25
C VAL A 887 15.77 -12.21 18.04
N GLY A 888 15.04 -11.26 17.45
CA GLY A 888 14.29 -11.53 16.22
C GLY A 888 15.20 -11.87 15.02
N HIS A 889 16.38 -11.22 14.91
CA HIS A 889 17.39 -11.57 13.92
C HIS A 889 17.91 -13.01 14.09
N LEU A 890 18.08 -13.48 15.32
CA LEU A 890 18.48 -14.87 15.59
C LEU A 890 17.45 -15.88 15.06
N VAL A 891 16.16 -15.60 15.25
CA VAL A 891 15.08 -16.44 14.72
C VAL A 891 15.13 -16.47 13.18
N ILE A 892 15.35 -15.32 12.54
CA ILE A 892 15.49 -15.25 11.07
C ILE A 892 16.72 -16.04 10.59
N LEU A 893 17.87 -15.93 11.27
CA LEU A 893 19.07 -16.71 10.93
C LEU A 893 18.83 -18.21 11.08
N ASP A 894 18.11 -18.64 12.11
CA ASP A 894 17.80 -20.05 12.32
C ASP A 894 17.05 -20.65 11.13
N GLN A 895 16.10 -19.90 10.59
CA GLN A 895 15.26 -20.26 9.45
C GLN A 895 16.04 -20.26 8.12
N ASP A 896 16.76 -19.18 7.82
CA ASP A 896 17.18 -18.88 6.45
C ASP A 896 18.70 -19.01 6.22
N LEU A 897 19.53 -18.97 7.27
CA LEU A 897 20.99 -19.01 7.11
C LEU A 897 21.45 -20.34 6.49
N ILE A 898 20.94 -21.46 7.01
CA ILE A 898 21.27 -22.79 6.49
C ILE A 898 20.85 -22.90 5.03
N GLN A 899 19.65 -22.44 4.68
CA GLN A 899 19.18 -22.49 3.30
C GLN A 899 20.10 -21.66 2.38
N THR A 900 20.49 -20.46 2.82
CA THR A 900 21.40 -19.58 2.08
C THR A 900 22.78 -20.21 1.87
N MET A 901 23.31 -20.86 2.91
CA MET A 901 24.57 -21.59 2.82
C MET A 901 24.49 -22.84 1.95
N GLU A 902 23.41 -23.63 2.07
CA GLU A 902 23.18 -24.80 1.22
C GLU A 902 23.19 -24.39 -0.26
N VAL A 903 22.48 -23.31 -0.61
CA VAL A 903 22.46 -22.75 -1.97
C VAL A 903 23.86 -22.36 -2.44
N SER A 904 24.64 -21.70 -1.59
CA SER A 904 26.01 -21.30 -1.94
C SER A 904 26.95 -22.49 -2.16
N ILE A 905 26.87 -23.51 -1.30
CA ILE A 905 27.66 -24.74 -1.43
C ILE A 905 27.27 -25.52 -2.69
N GLU A 906 25.96 -25.64 -2.96
CA GLU A 906 25.45 -26.27 -4.19
C GLU A 906 26.02 -25.60 -5.44
N GLU A 907 25.94 -24.28 -5.50
CA GLU A 907 26.42 -23.49 -6.63
C GLU A 907 27.95 -23.62 -6.82
N GLN A 908 28.73 -23.64 -5.73
CA GLN A 908 30.18 -23.82 -5.79
C GLN A 908 30.60 -25.24 -6.21
N LEU A 909 29.85 -26.28 -5.81
CA LEU A 909 30.12 -27.67 -6.18
C LEU A 909 29.76 -27.94 -7.65
N ASP A 910 28.62 -27.44 -8.11
CA ASP A 910 28.18 -27.56 -9.51
C ASP A 910 29.16 -26.85 -10.46
N GLY A 911 29.69 -25.69 -10.05
CA GLY A 911 30.73 -24.96 -10.80
C GLY A 911 32.05 -25.74 -10.97
N LYS A 912 32.42 -26.61 -10.01
CA LYS A 912 33.64 -27.44 -10.07
C LYS A 912 33.48 -28.74 -10.87
N GLN A 913 32.25 -29.19 -11.12
CA GLN A 913 31.98 -30.40 -11.92
C GLN A 913 31.98 -30.17 -13.43
N GLN A 914 32.05 -28.92 -13.89
CA GLN A 914 32.19 -28.60 -15.30
C GLN A 914 33.63 -28.95 -15.77
N LYS A 915 33.79 -30.15 -16.35
CA LYS A 915 35.05 -30.63 -16.93
C LYS A 915 35.64 -29.60 -17.91
N VAL A 916 36.89 -29.20 -17.68
CA VAL A 916 37.76 -28.64 -18.72
C VAL A 916 38.06 -29.75 -19.73
N PRO A 917 37.99 -29.52 -21.06
CA PRO A 917 38.53 -30.45 -22.04
C PRO A 917 40.05 -30.56 -21.82
N THR A 918 40.51 -31.72 -21.37
CA THR A 918 41.93 -32.03 -21.22
C THR A 918 42.56 -32.23 -22.59
N ASP A 919 43.55 -31.41 -22.93
CA ASP A 919 44.57 -31.75 -23.93
C ASP A 919 45.99 -31.42 -23.38
N LYS A 920 46.58 -32.44 -22.73
CA LYS A 920 47.99 -32.93 -22.85
C LYS A 920 49.19 -32.14 -22.25
N PRO A 921 50.37 -32.78 -22.04
CA PRO A 921 50.96 -33.01 -20.70
C PRO A 921 52.36 -32.40 -20.46
N ASP A 922 52.79 -32.48 -19.19
CA ASP A 922 54.16 -32.41 -18.63
C ASP A 922 54.99 -31.11 -18.76
N ALA A 923 55.17 -30.41 -17.62
CA ALA A 923 56.40 -29.67 -17.30
C ALA A 923 56.56 -29.47 -15.78
N PRO A 924 57.78 -29.57 -15.20
CA PRO A 924 58.00 -29.60 -13.75
C PRO A 924 58.12 -28.20 -13.11
N LEU A 925 57.70 -28.12 -11.84
CA LEU A 925 57.73 -26.92 -10.97
C LEU A 925 59.14 -26.59 -10.45
N PRO A 926 59.46 -25.30 -10.19
CA PRO A 926 60.48 -24.94 -9.21
C PRO A 926 59.94 -24.23 -7.96
N ALA A 927 60.36 -24.79 -6.83
CA ALA A 927 60.64 -24.32 -5.46
C ALA A 927 60.10 -22.99 -4.89
N GLU A 928 59.70 -23.13 -3.61
CA GLU A 928 59.24 -22.19 -2.59
C GLU A 928 60.21 -21.02 -2.27
N LYS A 929 59.63 -19.91 -1.76
CA LYS A 929 60.09 -19.19 -0.55
C LYS A 929 59.01 -18.23 0.02
N SER A 930 58.92 -18.24 1.35
CA SER A 930 58.06 -17.52 2.31
C SER A 930 58.41 -16.01 2.44
N ASP A 931 57.65 -15.06 3.00
CA ASP A 931 56.94 -15.00 4.31
C ASP A 931 55.85 -13.87 4.42
N GLU A 932 54.88 -14.16 5.31
CA GLU A 932 53.82 -13.48 6.12
C GLU A 932 53.57 -11.93 6.05
N SER A 933 52.35 -11.35 6.16
CA SER A 933 51.21 -11.61 7.08
C SER A 933 49.91 -10.84 6.70
N ILE A 934 48.73 -11.49 6.82
CA ILE A 934 47.35 -11.01 7.17
C ILE A 934 46.37 -12.21 6.94
N ALA A 935 45.62 -12.61 7.97
CA ALA A 935 44.87 -13.87 8.00
C ALA A 935 43.51 -13.82 7.28
N ILE A 936 43.46 -14.45 6.10
CA ILE A 936 42.25 -14.94 5.41
C ILE A 936 41.92 -16.33 5.99
N PRO A 937 40.65 -16.75 6.20
CA PRO A 937 40.34 -18.15 6.39
C PRO A 937 40.76 -18.90 5.12
N LYS A 938 41.93 -19.55 5.14
CA LYS A 938 42.38 -20.44 4.09
C LYS A 938 41.43 -21.63 4.10
N PHE A 939 40.61 -21.76 3.07
CA PHE A 939 40.18 -23.08 2.64
C PHE A 939 41.45 -23.86 2.33
N ASN A 940 41.81 -24.84 3.16
CA ASN A 940 42.81 -25.81 2.76
C ASN A 940 42.41 -26.33 1.38
N ARG A 941 43.38 -26.45 0.46
CA ARG A 941 43.27 -27.57 -0.49
C ARG A 941 43.15 -28.78 0.41
N ILE A 942 41.97 -29.39 0.46
CA ILE A 942 41.95 -30.80 0.73
C ILE A 942 42.69 -31.37 -0.49
N ASP A 943 43.94 -31.79 -0.30
CA ASP A 943 44.43 -32.91 -1.07
C ASP A 943 43.41 -34.00 -0.81
N PHE A 944 42.45 -34.15 -1.73
CA PHE A 944 41.63 -35.33 -1.68
C PHE A 944 42.54 -36.47 -2.10
N SER A 945 43.09 -37.16 -1.12
CA SER A 945 43.61 -38.52 -1.20
C SER A 945 42.47 -39.51 -1.39
N PHE A 946 41.51 -39.24 -2.28
CA PHE A 946 40.35 -40.09 -2.44
C PHE A 946 40.10 -40.39 -3.90
N ASP A 947 40.07 -41.70 -4.14
CA ASP A 947 39.65 -42.38 -5.34
C ASP A 947 38.44 -41.69 -5.98
N SER A 948 38.39 -41.72 -7.32
CA SER A 948 37.37 -41.16 -8.21
C SER A 948 35.90 -41.56 -7.92
N ALA A 949 35.65 -42.26 -6.81
CA ALA A 949 34.39 -42.84 -6.38
C ALA A 949 33.64 -42.02 -5.30
N ILE A 950 34.24 -41.04 -4.60
CA ILE A 950 33.50 -40.22 -3.62
C ILE A 950 32.89 -38.99 -4.31
N THR A 951 31.65 -39.16 -4.76
CA THR A 951 30.82 -38.18 -5.48
C THR A 951 30.68 -36.88 -4.68
N ALA A 952 30.66 -35.71 -5.34
CA ALA A 952 30.39 -34.42 -4.68
C ALA A 952 29.08 -34.39 -3.87
N LEU A 953 28.15 -35.30 -4.19
CA LEU A 953 26.95 -35.58 -3.39
C LEU A 953 27.26 -35.96 -1.94
N VAL A 954 28.33 -36.71 -1.69
CA VAL A 954 28.77 -37.10 -0.33
C VAL A 954 29.30 -35.88 0.42
N VAL A 955 30.12 -35.04 -0.21
CA VAL A 955 30.62 -33.79 0.37
C VAL A 955 29.46 -32.83 0.67
N LYS A 956 28.53 -32.67 -0.27
CA LYS A 956 27.29 -31.91 -0.09
C LYS A 956 26.47 -32.43 1.09
N GLN A 957 26.29 -33.75 1.18
CA GLN A 957 25.51 -34.37 2.25
C GLN A 957 26.21 -34.27 3.61
N VAL A 958 27.54 -34.33 3.67
CA VAL A 958 28.33 -34.11 4.88
C VAL A 958 28.26 -32.65 5.31
N ALA A 959 28.51 -31.69 4.42
CA ALA A 959 28.39 -30.27 4.73
C ALA A 959 26.97 -29.91 5.19
N LYS A 960 25.95 -30.46 4.52
CA LYS A 960 24.54 -30.32 4.92
C LYS A 960 24.25 -30.92 6.29
N LYS A 961 24.81 -32.09 6.61
CA LYS A 961 24.67 -32.69 7.95
C LYS A 961 25.38 -31.84 9.00
N SER A 962 26.58 -31.34 8.73
CA SER A 962 27.36 -30.48 9.64
C SER A 962 26.68 -29.12 9.89
N LEU A 963 26.15 -28.48 8.84
CA LEU A 963 25.42 -27.20 8.97
C LEU A 963 24.06 -27.34 9.65
N LYS A 964 23.50 -28.55 9.67
CA LYS A 964 22.28 -28.83 10.43
C LYS A 964 22.56 -29.21 11.89
N SER A 965 23.82 -29.47 12.25
CA SER A 965 24.24 -29.81 13.61
C SER A 965 24.86 -28.64 14.38
N ILE A 966 25.12 -27.50 13.74
CA ILE A 966 25.59 -26.30 14.44
C ILE A 966 24.47 -25.69 15.28
N SER A 967 24.84 -25.26 16.47
CA SER A 967 23.97 -24.54 17.40
C SER A 967 23.63 -23.14 16.90
N LEU A 968 22.57 -22.55 17.44
CA LEU A 968 22.12 -21.20 17.12
C LEU A 968 23.18 -20.14 17.46
N LYS A 969 23.90 -20.33 18.56
CA LYS A 969 25.02 -19.46 18.94
C LYS A 969 26.14 -19.51 17.90
N GLU A 970 26.50 -20.72 17.44
CA GLU A 970 27.51 -20.89 16.39
C GLU A 970 27.05 -20.27 15.06
N LYS A 971 25.74 -20.30 14.74
CA LYS A 971 25.19 -19.60 13.57
C LYS A 971 25.37 -18.10 13.67
N GLU A 972 25.06 -17.51 14.82
CA GLU A 972 25.26 -16.08 15.08
C GLU A 972 26.74 -15.69 14.98
N ASP A 973 27.62 -16.42 15.65
CA ASP A 973 29.07 -16.19 15.64
C ASP A 973 29.61 -16.31 14.21
N PHE A 974 29.20 -17.33 13.46
CA PHE A 974 29.54 -17.49 12.05
C PHE A 974 29.03 -16.33 11.20
N PHE A 975 27.78 -15.91 11.39
CA PHE A 975 27.20 -14.79 10.64
C PHE A 975 27.97 -13.48 10.87
N ASN A 976 28.46 -13.27 12.08
CA ASN A 976 29.21 -12.08 12.44
C ASN A 976 30.67 -12.13 11.96
N GLN A 977 31.33 -13.27 12.06
CA GLN A 977 32.79 -13.37 11.86
C GLN A 977 33.19 -13.92 10.47
N HIS A 978 32.34 -14.71 9.84
CA HIS A 978 32.73 -15.56 8.71
C HIS A 978 31.79 -15.53 7.51
N TYR A 979 30.58 -14.99 7.65
CA TYR A 979 29.64 -14.88 6.54
C TYR A 979 30.12 -13.87 5.50
N LYS A 980 30.34 -14.35 4.27
CA LYS A 980 30.90 -13.59 3.15
C LYS A 980 30.08 -13.68 1.86
N ILE A 981 28.90 -14.31 1.90
CA ILE A 981 28.03 -14.39 0.72
C ILE A 981 27.57 -12.98 0.39
N GLY A 982 27.68 -12.59 -0.88
CA GLY A 982 27.38 -11.24 -1.35
C GLY A 982 28.58 -10.27 -1.37
N LEU A 983 29.71 -10.62 -0.74
CA LEU A 983 30.99 -9.89 -0.90
C LEU A 983 31.71 -10.23 -2.22
N GLU A 984 31.16 -11.16 -2.98
CA GLU A 984 31.76 -11.67 -4.20
C GLU A 984 31.56 -10.68 -5.35
N THR A 985 32.59 -10.50 -6.17
CA THR A 985 32.51 -9.66 -7.38
C THR A 985 32.12 -10.47 -8.61
N PHE A 986 31.79 -9.79 -9.73
CA PHE A 986 31.51 -10.43 -11.02
C PHE A 986 32.56 -11.45 -11.48
N TYR A 987 33.83 -11.27 -11.07
CA TYR A 987 34.93 -12.18 -11.38
C TYR A 987 34.83 -13.54 -10.69
N HIS A 988 34.00 -13.65 -9.64
CA HIS A 988 33.72 -14.91 -8.95
C HIS A 988 32.68 -15.76 -9.68
N ILE A 989 32.07 -15.26 -10.75
CA ILE A 989 31.21 -16.06 -11.64
C ILE A 989 32.13 -16.88 -12.58
N PRO A 990 31.90 -18.20 -12.72
CA PRO A 990 32.68 -19.05 -13.63
C PRO A 990 32.83 -18.43 -15.02
N GLU A 991 34.05 -18.47 -15.56
CA GLU A 991 34.36 -17.88 -16.88
C GLU A 991 33.50 -18.50 -18.00
N SER A 992 33.22 -19.80 -17.91
CA SER A 992 32.32 -20.51 -18.83
C SER A 992 30.92 -19.90 -18.89
N GLU A 993 30.32 -19.59 -17.73
CA GLU A 993 28.99 -18.98 -17.64
C GLU A 993 29.01 -17.52 -18.11
N ARG A 994 30.08 -16.76 -17.80
CA ARG A 994 30.26 -15.40 -18.30
C ARG A 994 30.33 -15.37 -19.83
N ILE A 995 31.12 -16.26 -20.44
CA ILE A 995 31.24 -16.39 -21.90
C ILE A 995 29.91 -16.82 -22.52
N LYS A 996 29.23 -17.81 -21.93
CA LYS A 996 27.93 -18.29 -22.39
C LYS A 996 26.86 -17.20 -22.37
N LEU A 997 26.80 -16.41 -21.31
CA LEU A 997 25.88 -15.28 -21.19
C LEU A 997 26.16 -14.22 -22.26
N LEU A 998 27.44 -13.89 -22.48
CA LEU A 998 27.87 -12.96 -23.51
C LEU A 998 27.49 -13.44 -24.92
N LEU A 999 27.75 -14.71 -25.23
CA LEU A 999 27.37 -15.32 -26.52
C LEU A 999 25.85 -15.32 -26.72
N LYS A 1000 25.08 -15.69 -25.69
CA LYS A 1000 23.62 -15.68 -25.73
C LYS A 1000 23.07 -14.27 -25.95
N GLY A 1001 23.63 -13.27 -25.27
CA GLY A 1001 23.28 -11.87 -25.47
C GLY A 1001 23.56 -11.36 -26.89
N ILE A 1002 24.71 -11.73 -27.48
CA ILE A 1002 25.06 -11.37 -28.86
C ILE A 1002 24.06 -11.99 -29.86
N LEU A 1003 23.69 -13.26 -29.68
CA LEU A 1003 22.74 -13.95 -30.56
C LEU A 1003 21.35 -13.30 -30.48
N ILE A 1004 20.85 -13.03 -29.27
CA ILE A 1004 19.56 -12.35 -29.08
C ILE A 1004 19.59 -10.96 -29.73
N PHE A 1005 20.67 -10.21 -29.55
CA PHE A 1005 20.83 -8.91 -30.19
C PHE A 1005 20.82 -9.00 -31.72
N GLN A 1006 21.54 -9.97 -32.28
CA GLN A 1006 21.53 -10.24 -33.71
C GLN A 1006 20.11 -10.48 -34.21
N ASP A 1007 19.32 -11.28 -33.48
CA ASP A 1007 17.95 -11.58 -33.85
C ASP A 1007 17.00 -10.37 -33.72
N ILE A 1008 17.14 -9.55 -32.67
CA ILE A 1008 16.41 -8.28 -32.53
C ILE A 1008 16.70 -7.37 -33.73
N PHE A 1009 17.98 -7.24 -34.09
CA PHE A 1009 18.41 -6.41 -35.20
C PHE A 1009 17.85 -6.91 -36.54
N LEU A 1010 17.92 -8.23 -36.80
CA LEU A 1010 17.37 -8.84 -38.01
C LEU A 1010 15.85 -8.65 -38.09
N THR A 1011 15.16 -8.75 -36.95
CA THR A 1011 13.72 -8.53 -36.84
C THR A 1011 13.35 -7.08 -37.17
N TRP A 1012 14.06 -6.12 -36.57
CA TRP A 1012 13.92 -4.70 -36.87
C TRP A 1012 14.16 -4.39 -38.36
N GLN A 1013 15.20 -4.97 -38.97
CA GLN A 1013 15.46 -4.83 -40.41
C GLN A 1013 14.33 -5.38 -41.28
N ARG A 1014 13.78 -6.55 -40.95
CA ARG A 1014 12.65 -7.16 -41.67
C ARG A 1014 11.40 -6.26 -41.60
N LYS A 1015 11.05 -5.77 -40.41
CA LYS A 1015 9.91 -4.85 -40.21
C LYS A 1015 10.06 -3.55 -40.99
N THR A 1016 11.24 -2.95 -40.93
CA THR A 1016 11.54 -1.69 -41.63
C THR A 1016 11.40 -1.86 -43.15
N LYS A 1017 11.92 -2.96 -43.71
CA LYS A 1017 11.74 -3.30 -45.13
C LYS A 1017 10.27 -3.55 -45.50
N ALA A 1018 9.50 -4.24 -44.66
CA ALA A 1018 8.09 -4.50 -44.89
C ALA A 1018 7.25 -3.21 -44.90
N LYS A 1019 7.50 -2.29 -43.95
CA LYS A 1019 6.83 -0.99 -43.83
C LYS A 1019 7.17 -0.02 -44.97
N ILE A 1020 8.38 -0.11 -45.52
CA ILE A 1020 8.79 0.64 -46.72
C ILE A 1020 8.07 0.09 -47.97
N ASN A 1021 7.95 -1.24 -48.10
CA ASN A 1021 7.30 -1.88 -49.24
C ASN A 1021 5.76 -1.70 -49.26
N SER A 1022 5.12 -1.43 -48.12
CA SER A 1022 3.67 -1.16 -48.05
C SER A 1022 3.30 0.30 -48.37
N ASN A 1023 4.22 1.26 -48.22
CA ASN A 1023 4.01 2.68 -48.52
C ASN A 1023 4.58 3.06 -49.89
N LYS A 1024 3.83 2.77 -50.97
CA LYS A 1024 4.26 2.97 -52.37
C LYS A 1024 4.39 4.42 -52.88
N SER A 1025 4.40 5.45 -52.02
CA SER A 1025 4.23 6.84 -52.49
C SER A 1025 5.19 7.90 -51.92
N LYS A 1026 6.48 7.60 -51.67
CA LYS A 1026 7.54 8.62 -51.47
C LYS A 1026 8.92 8.13 -51.95
N PRO A 1027 9.82 9.03 -52.41
CA PRO A 1027 11.09 8.66 -53.02
C PRO A 1027 12.05 8.00 -52.03
N ASN A 1028 12.97 7.22 -52.59
CA ASN A 1028 13.75 6.18 -51.92
C ASN A 1028 14.58 6.70 -50.72
N PRO A 1029 14.17 6.41 -49.45
CA PRO A 1029 14.90 6.83 -48.24
C PRO A 1029 16.13 5.96 -47.95
N LEU A 1030 16.39 4.96 -48.79
CA LEU A 1030 17.37 3.89 -48.57
C LEU A 1030 18.80 4.41 -48.41
N ASP A 1031 19.16 5.58 -48.95
CA ASP A 1031 20.51 6.14 -48.80
C ASP A 1031 20.68 6.93 -47.49
N PHE A 1032 19.63 7.62 -47.04
CA PHE A 1032 19.63 8.32 -45.74
C PHE A 1032 19.48 7.33 -44.58
N TRP A 1033 18.61 6.33 -44.68
CA TRP A 1033 18.40 5.32 -43.63
C TRP A 1033 19.41 4.17 -43.67
N SER A 1034 20.10 3.90 -44.79
CA SER A 1034 21.27 3.01 -44.74
C SER A 1034 22.45 3.71 -44.10
N ARG A 1035 22.69 5.00 -44.36
CA ARG A 1035 23.70 5.79 -43.65
C ARG A 1035 23.34 6.01 -42.18
N PHE A 1036 22.08 6.32 -41.87
CA PHE A 1036 21.57 6.40 -40.50
C PHE A 1036 21.62 5.03 -39.82
N GLY A 1037 21.32 3.97 -40.55
CA GLY A 1037 21.41 2.58 -40.12
C GLY A 1037 22.85 2.13 -39.87
N TRP A 1038 23.83 2.56 -40.67
CA TRP A 1038 25.25 2.32 -40.43
C TRP A 1038 25.81 3.20 -39.31
N THR A 1039 25.28 4.41 -39.08
CA THR A 1039 25.61 5.20 -37.88
C THR A 1039 24.92 4.67 -36.64
N VAL A 1040 23.71 4.11 -36.72
CA VAL A 1040 23.00 3.47 -35.60
C VAL A 1040 23.62 2.09 -35.33
N VAL A 1041 24.03 1.34 -36.34
CA VAL A 1041 24.85 0.13 -36.21
C VAL A 1041 26.23 0.49 -35.69
N GLY A 1042 26.84 1.60 -36.10
CA GLY A 1042 28.07 2.13 -35.52
C GLY A 1042 27.89 2.55 -34.06
N TRP A 1043 26.75 3.16 -33.71
CA TRP A 1043 26.37 3.51 -32.34
C TRP A 1043 26.08 2.28 -31.49
N MET A 1044 25.43 1.25 -32.06
CA MET A 1044 25.10 0.01 -31.36
C MET A 1044 26.29 -0.95 -31.27
N ILE A 1045 27.19 -0.94 -32.25
CA ILE A 1045 28.53 -1.55 -32.15
C ILE A 1045 29.35 -0.76 -31.14
N ASN A 1046 29.24 0.57 -31.07
CA ASN A 1046 29.85 1.36 -29.99
C ASN A 1046 29.18 1.12 -28.63
N ILE A 1047 27.89 0.76 -28.56
CA ILE A 1047 27.18 0.36 -27.34
C ILE A 1047 27.58 -1.06 -26.93
N ALA A 1048 27.72 -1.99 -27.88
CA ALA A 1048 28.21 -3.34 -27.63
C ALA A 1048 29.71 -3.31 -27.28
N ILE A 1049 30.50 -2.46 -27.94
CA ILE A 1049 31.88 -2.11 -27.58
C ILE A 1049 31.89 -1.31 -26.28
N LEU A 1050 30.86 -0.55 -25.90
CA LEU A 1050 30.74 0.10 -24.58
C LEU A 1050 30.32 -0.90 -23.52
N VAL A 1051 29.54 -1.93 -23.81
CA VAL A 1051 29.20 -3.01 -22.88
C VAL A 1051 30.42 -3.92 -22.71
N ILE A 1052 31.10 -4.23 -23.80
CA ILE A 1052 32.38 -4.95 -23.82
C ILE A 1052 33.50 -4.10 -23.19
N ASN A 1053 33.57 -2.79 -23.45
CA ASN A 1053 34.49 -1.86 -22.80
C ASN A 1053 34.04 -1.50 -21.39
N PHE A 1054 32.79 -1.63 -21.00
CA PHE A 1054 32.36 -1.49 -19.61
C PHE A 1054 32.76 -2.74 -18.81
N ILE A 1055 32.70 -3.90 -19.47
CA ILE A 1055 33.25 -5.17 -18.97
C ILE A 1055 34.80 -5.18 -18.98
N LEU A 1056 35.46 -4.47 -19.91
CA LEU A 1056 36.93 -4.40 -20.04
C LEU A 1056 37.57 -3.16 -19.36
N TRP A 1057 36.87 -2.05 -19.17
CA TRP A 1057 37.33 -0.83 -18.48
C TRP A 1057 37.30 -1.03 -16.97
N TRP A 1058 36.42 -1.90 -16.45
CA TRP A 1058 36.51 -2.46 -15.08
C TRP A 1058 37.68 -3.47 -14.93
N ARG A 1059 38.53 -3.63 -15.95
CA ARG A 1059 39.78 -4.38 -15.85
C ARG A 1059 40.97 -3.47 -15.53
N PHE A 1060 40.76 -2.15 -15.47
CA PHE A 1060 41.62 -1.13 -14.88
C PHE A 1060 40.87 -0.41 -13.75
#